data_AF-A0AAE3EMU2-F1
#
_entry.id   AF-A0AAE3EMU2-F1
#
_cell.length_a   1.000
_cell.length_b   1.000
_cell.length_c   1.000
_cell.angle_alpha   90.00
_cell.angle_beta   90.00
_cell.angle_gamma   90.00
#
_symmetry.space_group_name_H-M   'P 1'
#
loop_
_entity.id
_entity.type
_entity.pdbx_description
1 polymer ?
#
loop_
_entity_poly.entity_id
_entity_poly.type
_entity_poly.pdbx_seq_one_letter_code
_entity_poly.pdbx_strand_id
1 'polypeptide(L)'
;MKKRLFYKTLFVAVLFSANAIMAQDTDGDGIQDSVDVDDDNDGILDAVECGMVYSLENVGNSSFEEPSVSNGTWMLFHEDDVPGWKTTATDKKIELWRSGFLGTPAGHGNQLAELNANQTAALYQELSISGGSKIRWSVKHRGRRGTDVAQVKIGKDLASASIVETMSDGKTSWGTYTGVYNVPEGQDTTFFILEALSTSSGSKTIGNLIDDFSITIIEEPPCNTDSDGDGFVDELDIDSDNDGIPDNVEAQTTLGYSPPVGVVNTSGPYIGLWSNYGTGLTPVDTDSDGIPDYRDLNSDNDGYNDIEENGMANTSTAADVDDDGLINSFETNGVNDSTWDVNEDIENPADLSILPDSDSDLNTGGDLDYRDLFNINPPSSASVDFDGMDDFLSGNSILNGLGEVSIMAWIKIDKTSTGVPKATIMSEGLGCRLFVENGNQIVFGVNTSAGNSKNVNGGQINYDEWHHVAGIFSGNTGEQIIYIDGEQIKRDVSSPNIGARISTTNKWIGDFEVGRLSRSIPNRQYFKGQIDEIRVFNKALTESQVKAMVYQEINADSENIKGSVIPKNIVDVETGSTISSDNLIAYYPMTEISSNQILDYSKNNNKITMNNITTIQEQTAPMPYITDSNGAWESESTWLHGDVWDIEQLSENKDWCIVQISNNIETSSSHNTFGLIIDHGSTLTVKGSHLIKNSSYLKLNGVLDLMEDSQLLQTINSDLVTSADGKILRRQEGTSSLYRYNYWGSPVGAKGVTALSNNNAATNNTNNTAFTLDMIKDEIGINLSFTPSHHEVGKISSYWLYTYINGLSYWDWAVLDTNTPIESGVGYTQKGTGNAGLEQQYTFEGKPNNGTILINVTDKGGAGSVPSVSKTEYLFGNPYPSALDIHKFIDDNAGVIDGSLQLWQQWAGDSHQLRDYEGGYAQVNKLGSIRAYQFVGIEGQNSGSQDGTLTPSRYLPVGQGFITEIVADGNVEFNNSQRIFIKEGDADDTYNNGSSFFKNESTKKQNKNTSVNNNEANEFKKIRLELNSVSGPATRRELLLGFSETTTDGFDYGYEAECTDTNKNDFNLNFEGKNMNIQAYADITSDKVVSLNFKSSGSNTFEIKMTESEGIDASQEIYLRDNLTGEYFDLRDNTAYNFSSEQGKFNKRFEIVFQSEQKSLSIEEDKHDANFVYYQNNTNTLFAKKLSSPVSRLAVINMKGQIVMELTDVPQATLNKGLRLSNMSTGTYIVCMRTEDHQVITKKFIFN
;
A
#
# COMPACT_ATOMS: atom_id res chain seq x y z
N MET A 1 73.83 -33.29 -28.23
CA MET A 1 74.79 -32.41 -28.92
C MET A 1 74.62 -31.02 -28.33
N LYS A 2 75.52 -30.57 -27.41
CA LYS A 2 76.61 -29.56 -27.60
C LYS A 2 76.08 -28.16 -28.00
N LYS A 3 76.46 -27.01 -27.43
CA LYS A 3 77.27 -26.55 -26.27
C LYS A 3 77.29 -24.99 -26.37
N ARG A 4 77.19 -24.24 -25.25
CA ARG A 4 78.02 -23.07 -24.76
C ARG A 4 78.72 -22.13 -25.81
N LEU A 5 78.93 -20.80 -25.66
CA LEU A 5 79.25 -19.93 -24.50
C LEU A 5 79.38 -18.42 -24.90
N PHE A 6 79.30 -17.52 -23.91
CA PHE A 6 79.65 -16.08 -23.77
C PHE A 6 81.07 -15.59 -24.18
N TYR A 7 81.24 -14.24 -24.26
CA TYR A 7 82.33 -13.30 -23.82
C TYR A 7 82.61 -12.16 -24.87
N LYS A 8 82.98 -10.89 -24.62
CA LYS A 8 83.02 -9.87 -23.51
C LYS A 8 83.85 -8.63 -24.02
N THR A 9 83.61 -7.41 -23.48
CA THR A 9 84.61 -6.29 -23.26
C THR A 9 84.94 -5.35 -24.47
N LEU A 10 84.75 -4.01 -24.53
CA LEU A 10 84.85 -2.80 -23.66
C LEU A 10 86.28 -2.29 -23.33
N PHE A 11 86.67 -1.08 -23.81
CA PHE A 11 87.64 -0.05 -23.29
C PHE A 11 88.44 0.64 -24.43
N VAL A 12 88.82 1.93 -24.49
CA VAL A 12 88.54 3.25 -23.84
C VAL A 12 89.45 4.29 -24.54
N ALA A 13 89.11 5.60 -24.39
CA ALA A 13 89.95 6.83 -24.45
C ALA A 13 89.66 7.79 -25.64
N VAL A 14 89.06 8.99 -25.54
CA VAL A 14 89.06 10.17 -24.60
C VAL A 14 89.74 11.40 -25.26
N LEU A 15 89.10 12.58 -25.07
CA LEU A 15 89.48 14.00 -25.28
C LEU A 15 89.03 14.70 -26.59
N PHE A 16 88.39 15.89 -26.61
CA PHE A 16 87.78 16.81 -25.60
C PHE A 16 87.09 17.97 -26.36
N SER A 17 85.87 18.39 -25.98
CA SER A 17 85.46 19.81 -25.88
C SER A 17 84.08 19.90 -25.23
N ALA A 18 84.00 20.67 -24.14
CA ALA A 18 82.85 20.91 -23.31
C ALA A 18 81.68 21.60 -24.05
N ASN A 19 80.47 21.13 -23.80
CA ASN A 19 79.24 21.92 -23.76
C ASN A 19 78.45 21.41 -22.54
N ALA A 20 77.75 22.34 -21.89
CA ALA A 20 77.17 22.23 -20.56
C ALA A 20 76.33 20.96 -20.34
N ILE A 21 76.44 20.38 -19.15
CA ILE A 21 75.30 19.71 -18.51
C ILE A 21 74.26 20.82 -18.41
N MET A 22 73.20 20.79 -19.22
CA MET A 22 72.00 21.54 -18.84
C MET A 22 71.53 20.88 -17.56
N ALA A 23 71.39 21.66 -16.49
CA ALA A 23 70.67 21.17 -15.34
C ALA A 23 69.23 20.92 -15.78
N GLN A 24 68.63 19.88 -15.21
CA GLN A 24 67.20 19.61 -15.33
C GLN A 24 66.44 20.69 -14.54
N ASP A 25 65.26 21.01 -15.03
CA ASP A 25 64.33 22.09 -14.64
C ASP A 25 62.98 21.54 -15.12
N THR A 26 62.37 20.72 -14.26
CA THR A 26 61.30 19.77 -14.63
C THR A 26 59.98 20.50 -14.92
N ASP A 27 59.54 21.36 -14.02
CA ASP A 27 58.37 22.24 -14.17
C ASP A 27 58.57 23.45 -15.14
N GLY A 28 59.81 23.77 -15.50
CA GLY A 28 60.17 24.86 -16.40
C GLY A 28 60.04 26.26 -15.81
N ASP A 29 60.06 26.41 -14.49
CA ASP A 29 59.95 27.71 -13.80
C ASP A 29 61.26 28.55 -13.88
N GLY A 30 62.37 27.91 -14.29
CA GLY A 30 63.69 28.50 -14.47
C GLY A 30 64.63 28.37 -13.26
N ILE A 31 64.24 27.63 -12.24
CA ILE A 31 65.07 27.09 -11.16
C ILE A 31 65.64 25.75 -11.67
N GLN A 32 66.41 25.02 -10.88
CA GLN A 32 67.00 23.76 -11.33
C GLN A 32 66.73 22.76 -10.24
N ASP A 33 66.27 21.57 -10.59
CA ASP A 33 65.85 20.53 -9.64
C ASP A 33 66.87 20.33 -8.49
N SER A 34 68.16 20.41 -8.82
CA SER A 34 69.26 20.31 -7.84
C SER A 34 69.28 21.35 -6.70
N VAL A 35 68.50 22.41 -6.81
CA VAL A 35 68.34 23.46 -5.80
C VAL A 35 66.88 23.80 -5.54
N ASP A 36 65.95 23.36 -6.38
CA ASP A 36 64.51 23.44 -6.19
C ASP A 36 64.10 22.58 -4.97
N VAL A 37 62.92 22.84 -4.40
CA VAL A 37 62.38 22.04 -3.27
C VAL A 37 60.97 21.51 -3.54
N ASP A 38 60.46 21.74 -4.75
CA ASP A 38 59.12 21.44 -5.25
C ASP A 38 59.26 21.29 -6.79
N ASP A 39 59.85 20.17 -7.22
CA ASP A 39 60.41 19.96 -8.57
C ASP A 39 59.36 19.95 -9.71
N ASP A 40 58.09 19.65 -9.41
CA ASP A 40 56.94 19.68 -10.34
C ASP A 40 55.96 20.85 -10.08
N ASN A 41 56.19 21.59 -9.00
CA ASN A 41 55.48 22.81 -8.62
C ASN A 41 54.01 22.60 -8.21
N ASP A 42 53.65 21.38 -7.81
CA ASP A 42 52.31 21.01 -7.35
C ASP A 42 52.01 21.55 -5.93
N GLY A 43 53.04 22.07 -5.24
CA GLY A 43 52.92 22.70 -3.92
C GLY A 43 53.07 21.74 -2.75
N ILE A 44 53.18 20.44 -2.99
CA ILE A 44 53.84 19.49 -2.10
C ILE A 44 55.36 19.79 -2.17
N LEU A 45 56.18 19.22 -1.30
CA LEU A 45 57.63 19.47 -1.33
C LEU A 45 58.28 18.13 -1.53
N ASP A 46 59.37 18.02 -2.29
CA ASP A 46 60.01 16.73 -2.56
C ASP A 46 60.31 15.98 -1.24
N ALA A 47 60.65 16.71 -0.18
CA ALA A 47 60.87 16.13 1.15
C ALA A 47 59.65 15.40 1.75
N VAL A 48 58.43 15.83 1.43
CA VAL A 48 57.15 15.22 1.79
C VAL A 48 56.89 13.98 0.92
N GLU A 49 56.99 14.08 -0.40
CA GLU A 49 56.74 12.95 -1.33
C GLU A 49 57.73 11.80 -1.15
N CYS A 50 58.98 12.16 -0.87
CA CYS A 50 60.05 11.22 -0.59
C CYS A 50 60.04 10.67 0.85
N GLY A 51 59.08 11.07 1.68
CA GLY A 51 58.94 10.62 3.06
C GLY A 51 60.15 10.98 3.95
N MET A 52 60.81 12.10 3.68
CA MET A 52 62.04 12.52 4.35
C MET A 52 61.77 13.20 5.69
N VAL A 53 62.49 12.78 6.75
CA VAL A 53 62.38 13.39 8.07
C VAL A 53 63.56 14.34 8.31
N TYR A 54 63.32 15.64 8.18
CA TYR A 54 64.28 16.68 8.55
C TYR A 54 63.80 17.53 9.72
N SER A 55 64.60 17.60 10.80
CA SER A 55 64.44 18.65 11.82
C SER A 55 65.75 19.41 11.99
N LEU A 56 66.03 20.36 11.10
CA LEU A 56 67.18 21.28 11.26
C LEU A 56 67.01 22.28 12.42
N GLU A 57 65.81 22.35 13.02
CA GLU A 57 65.53 23.18 14.21
C GLU A 57 66.32 22.78 15.47
N ASN A 58 66.92 21.58 15.51
CA ASN A 58 67.50 21.00 16.73
C ASN A 58 69.01 21.27 16.98
N VAL A 59 69.71 22.05 16.14
CA VAL A 59 71.07 22.54 16.50
C VAL A 59 70.96 23.68 17.51
N GLY A 60 70.56 23.32 18.73
CA GLY A 60 70.35 24.28 19.82
C GLY A 60 71.68 24.80 20.35
N ASN A 61 71.77 26.13 20.55
CA ASN A 61 72.82 26.78 21.33
C ASN A 61 74.27 26.45 20.87
N SER A 62 74.52 26.60 19.58
CA SER A 62 75.79 26.31 18.89
C SER A 62 77.05 26.93 19.53
N SER A 63 76.93 28.10 20.15
CA SER A 63 78.04 28.82 20.81
C SER A 63 77.85 28.96 22.33
N PHE A 64 76.96 28.16 22.94
CA PHE A 64 76.75 28.14 24.38
C PHE A 64 76.36 29.49 25.01
N GLU A 65 75.59 30.30 24.28
CA GLU A 65 75.17 31.63 24.74
C GLU A 65 73.99 31.60 25.72
N GLU A 66 73.21 30.51 25.71
CA GLU A 66 72.10 30.29 26.62
C GLU A 66 72.35 29.06 27.50
N PRO A 67 72.19 29.12 28.83
CA PRO A 67 71.84 30.29 29.62
C PRO A 67 73.05 31.20 29.85
N SER A 68 72.79 32.50 30.05
CA SER A 68 73.86 33.49 30.24
C SER A 68 74.61 33.36 31.57
N VAL A 69 75.93 33.26 31.50
CA VAL A 69 76.89 33.29 32.62
C VAL A 69 77.31 34.72 32.93
N SER A 70 77.42 35.05 34.22
CA SER A 70 77.84 36.37 34.67
C SER A 70 79.29 36.73 34.28
N ASN A 71 79.54 38.02 34.07
CA ASN A 71 80.85 38.53 33.62
C ASN A 71 82.03 38.08 34.49
N GLY A 72 83.05 37.48 33.86
CA GLY A 72 84.28 37.02 34.52
C GLY A 72 84.11 35.82 35.44
N THR A 73 83.03 35.05 35.30
CA THR A 73 82.73 33.86 36.12
C THR A 73 82.48 32.61 35.25
N TRP A 74 82.23 31.48 35.91
CA TRP A 74 81.76 30.21 35.35
C TRP A 74 80.57 29.72 36.15
N MET A 75 79.68 28.93 35.55
CA MET A 75 78.51 28.35 36.21
C MET A 75 78.25 26.92 35.71
N LEU A 76 77.61 26.11 36.56
CA LEU A 76 77.09 24.80 36.21
C LEU A 76 75.58 24.88 36.04
N PHE A 77 75.09 24.44 34.90
CA PHE A 77 73.66 24.35 34.59
C PHE A 77 73.25 22.88 34.47
N HIS A 78 71.99 22.57 34.77
CA HIS A 78 71.44 21.27 34.41
C HIS A 78 71.32 21.20 32.88
N GLU A 79 71.44 20.03 32.27
CA GLU A 79 71.37 19.88 30.81
C GLU A 79 70.06 20.45 30.23
N ASP A 80 68.94 20.30 30.95
CA ASP A 80 67.64 20.87 30.56
C ASP A 80 67.63 22.41 30.47
N ASP A 81 68.55 23.09 31.16
CA ASP A 81 68.68 24.55 31.12
C ASP A 81 69.58 25.04 29.98
N VAL A 82 70.27 24.13 29.28
CA VAL A 82 71.21 24.43 28.18
C VAL A 82 70.60 23.90 26.87
N PRO A 83 69.84 24.74 26.12
CA PRO A 83 69.08 24.28 24.96
C PRO A 83 69.95 23.49 23.97
N GLY A 84 69.46 22.34 23.51
CA GLY A 84 70.15 21.50 22.52
C GLY A 84 71.28 20.60 23.05
N TRP A 85 71.79 20.79 24.28
CA TRP A 85 72.94 20.03 24.78
C TRP A 85 72.59 19.09 25.93
N LYS A 86 72.92 17.81 25.76
CA LYS A 86 72.85 16.78 26.80
C LYS A 86 74.25 16.38 27.27
N THR A 87 74.35 15.76 28.45
CA THR A 87 75.61 15.24 28.99
C THR A 87 75.52 13.82 29.53
N THR A 88 76.62 13.08 29.42
CA THR A 88 76.78 11.76 30.07
C THR A 88 77.22 11.87 31.54
N ALA A 89 77.38 13.08 32.08
CA ALA A 89 77.69 13.30 33.48
C ALA A 89 76.56 12.75 34.38
N THR A 90 76.89 11.99 35.42
CA THR A 90 75.88 11.39 36.30
C THR A 90 75.04 12.42 37.07
N ASP A 91 75.53 13.65 37.21
CA ASP A 91 74.82 14.77 37.84
C ASP A 91 74.09 15.66 36.82
N LYS A 92 74.16 15.32 35.52
CA LYS A 92 73.51 16.02 34.42
C LYS A 92 73.89 17.50 34.30
N LYS A 93 75.11 17.87 34.74
CA LYS A 93 75.56 19.26 34.74
C LYS A 93 76.56 19.58 33.64
N ILE A 94 76.38 20.75 33.01
CA ILE A 94 77.25 21.32 31.99
C ILE A 94 77.88 22.59 32.54
N GLU A 95 79.20 22.74 32.44
CA GLU A 95 79.91 23.95 32.85
C GLU A 95 80.10 24.90 31.68
N LEU A 96 79.56 26.11 31.85
CA LEU A 96 79.71 27.20 30.90
C LEU A 96 80.57 28.30 31.52
N TRP A 97 81.45 28.87 30.71
CA TRP A 97 82.35 29.94 31.09
C TRP A 97 81.99 31.21 30.35
N ARG A 98 82.01 32.33 31.06
CA ARG A 98 82.05 33.62 30.38
C ARG A 98 83.43 33.85 29.77
N SER A 99 83.44 34.37 28.54
CA SER A 99 84.64 34.85 27.86
C SER A 99 85.47 35.76 28.77
N GLY A 100 86.76 35.46 28.87
CA GLY A 100 87.72 36.14 29.73
C GLY A 100 87.92 35.50 31.10
N PHE A 101 87.09 34.54 31.52
CA PHE A 101 87.33 33.78 32.76
C PHE A 101 88.68 33.03 32.68
N LEU A 102 89.50 33.17 33.73
CA LEU A 102 90.91 32.73 33.78
C LEU A 102 91.78 33.25 32.61
N GLY A 103 91.38 34.35 31.96
CA GLY A 103 92.07 34.91 30.78
C GLY A 103 91.81 34.15 29.48
N THR A 104 90.76 33.31 29.42
CA THR A 104 90.42 32.51 28.25
C THR A 104 89.29 33.17 27.45
N PRO A 105 89.54 33.67 26.23
CA PRO A 105 88.47 34.21 25.39
C PRO A 105 87.64 33.07 24.78
N ALA A 106 86.33 33.30 24.61
CA ALA A 106 85.45 32.44 23.82
C ALA A 106 85.93 32.34 22.36
N GLY A 107 85.65 31.20 21.73
CA GLY A 107 85.95 30.91 20.33
C GLY A 107 84.95 31.53 19.37
N HIS A 108 83.70 31.69 19.80
CA HIS A 108 82.64 32.47 19.17
C HIS A 108 81.75 33.08 20.27
N GLY A 109 81.06 34.19 19.98
CA GLY A 109 80.20 34.84 20.98
C GLY A 109 80.91 35.31 22.26
N ASN A 110 80.22 35.16 23.40
CA ASN A 110 80.64 35.61 24.73
C ASN A 110 80.88 34.46 25.71
N GLN A 111 80.64 33.20 25.35
CA GLN A 111 80.70 32.07 26.27
C GLN A 111 81.29 30.82 25.62
N LEU A 112 81.61 29.80 26.42
CA LEU A 112 82.17 28.52 25.96
C LEU A 112 81.79 27.42 26.96
N ALA A 113 81.89 26.16 26.56
CA ALA A 113 81.68 25.01 27.45
C ALA A 113 82.99 24.33 27.85
N GLU A 114 83.05 23.77 29.07
CA GLU A 114 84.10 22.84 29.50
C GLU A 114 83.55 21.40 29.56
N LEU A 115 84.12 20.47 28.76
CA LEU A 115 83.60 19.11 28.64
C LEU A 115 83.65 18.30 29.94
N ASN A 116 84.65 18.55 30.80
CA ASN A 116 84.89 17.76 32.01
C ASN A 116 84.72 18.60 33.27
N ALA A 117 83.59 19.27 33.40
CA ALA A 117 83.28 20.27 34.43
C ALA A 117 83.53 19.87 35.91
N ASN A 118 83.43 18.58 36.26
CA ASN A 118 83.66 18.05 37.62
C ASN A 118 83.83 16.52 37.64
N GLN A 119 83.49 15.87 36.53
CA GLN A 119 83.72 14.46 36.26
C GLN A 119 84.03 14.28 34.79
N THR A 120 84.54 13.10 34.42
CA THR A 120 84.77 12.76 33.01
C THR A 120 83.45 12.43 32.35
N ALA A 121 83.03 13.25 31.40
CA ALA A 121 81.77 13.11 30.68
C ALA A 121 81.89 13.64 29.25
N ALA A 122 80.93 13.27 28.41
CA ALA A 122 80.76 13.83 27.08
C ALA A 122 79.59 14.82 27.05
N LEU A 123 79.65 15.76 26.11
CA LEU A 123 78.50 16.57 25.69
C LEU A 123 78.02 16.07 24.34
N TYR A 124 76.70 16.04 24.11
CA TYR A 124 76.15 15.58 22.85
C TYR A 124 74.84 16.26 22.47
N GLN A 125 74.57 16.27 21.17
CA GLN A 125 73.26 16.59 20.58
C GLN A 125 72.69 15.35 19.87
N GLU A 126 71.36 15.28 19.81
CA GLU A 126 70.58 14.24 19.15
C GLU A 126 69.79 14.89 18.02
N LEU A 127 69.98 14.43 16.79
CA LEU A 127 69.52 15.11 15.58
C LEU A 127 68.75 14.13 14.69
N SER A 128 67.54 14.48 14.26
CA SER A 128 66.77 13.71 13.27
C SER A 128 67.24 14.09 11.87
N ILE A 129 67.98 13.18 11.25
CA ILE A 129 68.55 13.34 9.90
C ILE A 129 68.35 11.99 9.22
N SER A 130 67.68 11.98 8.06
CA SER A 130 67.41 10.77 7.27
C SER A 130 68.67 9.98 6.95
N GLY A 131 68.54 8.64 6.96
CA GLY A 131 69.62 7.75 6.54
C GLY A 131 69.95 7.95 5.06
N GLY A 132 71.24 8.04 4.72
CA GLY A 132 71.69 8.33 3.35
C GLY A 132 72.18 9.77 3.15
N SER A 133 71.72 10.73 3.96
CA SER A 133 72.17 12.13 3.87
C SER A 133 73.66 12.28 4.17
N LYS A 134 74.31 13.28 3.56
CA LYS A 134 75.66 13.72 3.96
C LYS A 134 75.58 15.01 4.75
N ILE A 135 76.17 15.02 5.94
CA ILE A 135 76.25 16.22 6.77
C ILE A 135 77.68 16.74 6.87
N ARG A 136 77.84 18.06 6.87
CA ARG A 136 79.07 18.76 7.24
C ARG A 136 78.96 19.23 8.68
N TRP A 137 79.94 18.93 9.51
CA TRP A 137 80.01 19.38 10.90
C TRP A 137 81.25 20.25 11.16
N SER A 138 81.19 21.13 12.16
CA SER A 138 82.33 21.92 12.65
C SER A 138 82.24 22.14 14.16
N VAL A 139 83.40 22.22 14.84
CA VAL A 139 83.50 22.57 16.27
C VAL A 139 84.86 23.19 16.59
N LYS A 140 84.92 24.14 17.53
CA LYS A 140 86.18 24.69 18.07
C LYS A 140 86.60 23.97 19.35
N HIS A 141 87.91 23.71 19.48
CA HIS A 141 88.51 23.08 20.65
C HIS A 141 89.74 23.84 21.14
N ARG A 142 89.94 23.89 22.46
CA ARG A 142 91.10 24.52 23.11
C ARG A 142 91.46 23.82 24.42
N GLY A 143 92.75 23.66 24.69
CA GLY A 143 93.22 23.20 26.00
C GLY A 143 93.15 24.29 27.08
N ARG A 144 92.82 23.93 28.33
CA ARG A 144 92.64 24.90 29.42
C ARG A 144 93.96 25.43 29.99
N ARG A 145 94.93 24.55 30.26
CA ARG A 145 96.21 24.89 30.94
C ARG A 145 97.46 24.61 30.10
N GLY A 146 97.34 23.69 29.14
CA GLY A 146 98.37 23.20 28.24
C GLY A 146 97.70 22.48 27.07
N THR A 147 98.34 21.48 26.49
CA THR A 147 97.72 20.64 25.46
C THR A 147 96.73 19.67 26.08
N ASP A 148 95.44 19.84 25.76
CA ASP A 148 94.40 18.88 26.08
C ASP A 148 93.94 18.18 24.79
N VAL A 149 93.33 16.99 24.91
CA VAL A 149 92.90 16.17 23.78
C VAL A 149 91.46 15.70 23.99
N ALA A 150 90.61 15.95 23.02
CA ALA A 150 89.21 15.49 22.94
C ALA A 150 88.97 14.76 21.60
N GLN A 151 87.81 14.15 21.45
CA GLN A 151 87.41 13.46 20.23
C GLN A 151 85.95 13.76 19.90
N VAL A 152 85.67 13.81 18.60
CA VAL A 152 84.32 13.88 18.05
C VAL A 152 83.91 12.46 17.69
N LYS A 153 82.73 12.05 18.14
CA LYS A 153 82.10 10.78 17.72
C LYS A 153 80.73 11.06 17.11
N ILE A 154 80.40 10.36 16.03
CA ILE A 154 79.09 10.46 15.36
C ILE A 154 78.55 9.06 15.08
N GLY A 155 77.26 8.86 15.31
CA GLY A 155 76.54 7.63 14.94
C GLY A 155 75.14 7.52 15.56
N LYS A 156 74.52 6.36 15.40
CA LYS A 156 73.12 6.08 15.77
C LYS A 156 72.78 6.31 17.25
N ASP A 157 73.71 6.06 18.15
CA ASP A 157 73.50 6.23 19.60
C ASP A 157 74.84 6.43 20.33
N LEU A 158 74.77 6.78 21.62
CA LEU A 158 75.96 7.02 22.46
C LEU A 158 76.93 5.83 22.54
N ALA A 159 76.43 4.59 22.45
CA ALA A 159 77.22 3.37 22.58
C ALA A 159 77.88 2.95 21.25
N SER A 160 77.17 3.14 20.13
CA SER A 160 77.59 2.71 18.79
C SER A 160 78.34 3.79 18.00
N ALA A 161 78.27 5.07 18.42
CA ALA A 161 78.95 6.17 17.74
C ALA A 161 80.46 5.92 17.56
N SER A 162 80.93 6.18 16.33
CA SER A 162 82.32 5.96 15.92
C SER A 162 83.13 7.24 16.06
N ILE A 163 84.43 7.12 16.35
CA ILE A 163 85.33 8.28 16.40
C ILE A 163 85.53 8.80 14.98
N VAL A 164 85.14 10.05 14.73
CA VAL A 164 85.30 10.70 13.43
C VAL A 164 86.48 11.65 13.40
N GLU A 165 86.88 12.23 14.55
CA GLU A 165 88.03 13.12 14.64
C GLU A 165 88.63 13.14 16.06
N THR A 166 89.95 13.34 16.17
CA THR A 166 90.64 13.57 17.46
C THR A 166 91.25 14.98 17.49
N MET A 167 90.76 15.81 18.40
CA MET A 167 91.12 17.21 18.58
C MET A 167 92.23 17.37 19.62
N SER A 168 93.29 18.13 19.34
CA SER A 168 94.43 18.31 20.25
C SER A 168 95.01 19.72 20.16
N ASP A 169 94.71 20.56 21.15
CA ASP A 169 95.10 21.98 21.15
C ASP A 169 95.70 22.42 22.47
N GLY A 170 96.64 23.37 22.38
CA GLY A 170 97.21 24.06 23.53
C GLY A 170 96.28 25.15 24.09
N LYS A 171 96.78 25.87 25.11
CA LYS A 171 96.02 26.94 25.79
C LYS A 171 96.11 28.33 25.17
N THR A 172 96.67 28.49 23.98
CA THR A 172 96.98 29.81 23.39
C THR A 172 96.02 30.23 22.28
N SER A 173 95.52 29.28 21.48
CA SER A 173 94.61 29.50 20.35
C SER A 173 93.52 28.42 20.34
N TRP A 174 92.36 28.74 19.76
CA TRP A 174 91.34 27.75 19.42
C TRP A 174 91.73 27.03 18.13
N GLY A 175 91.62 25.71 18.09
CA GLY A 175 91.60 24.92 16.87
C GLY A 175 90.16 24.80 16.36
N THR A 176 89.98 24.74 15.05
CA THR A 176 88.68 24.46 14.41
C THR A 176 88.79 23.13 13.68
N TYR A 177 87.86 22.23 13.96
CA TYR A 177 87.78 20.90 13.37
C TYR A 177 86.49 20.81 12.59
N THR A 178 86.57 20.27 11.38
CA THR A 178 85.41 20.09 10.50
C THR A 178 85.56 18.77 9.75
N GLY A 179 84.42 18.15 9.45
CA GLY A 179 84.37 16.92 8.69
C GLY A 179 83.04 16.77 7.97
N VAL A 180 82.99 15.78 7.09
CA VAL A 180 81.74 15.29 6.48
C VAL A 180 81.45 13.93 7.07
N TYR A 181 80.20 13.70 7.45
CA TYR A 181 79.70 12.42 7.93
C TYR A 181 78.57 11.97 7.02
N ASN A 182 78.70 10.74 6.52
CA ASN A 182 77.62 10.10 5.76
C ASN A 182 76.75 9.38 6.78
N VAL A 183 75.48 9.78 6.88
CA VAL A 183 74.51 9.13 7.75
C VAL A 183 74.20 7.76 7.12
N PRO A 184 74.43 6.64 7.82
CA PRO A 184 74.12 5.32 7.27
C PRO A 184 72.64 5.18 6.93
N GLU A 185 72.31 4.44 5.87
CA GLU A 185 70.92 4.07 5.55
C GLU A 185 70.21 3.43 6.76
N GLY A 186 68.94 3.78 6.97
CA GLY A 186 68.12 3.31 8.11
C GLY A 186 68.52 3.88 9.47
N GLN A 187 69.22 5.03 9.49
CA GLN A 187 69.51 5.80 10.70
C GLN A 187 68.76 7.14 10.66
N ASP A 188 67.62 7.19 11.34
CA ASP A 188 66.77 8.41 11.37
C ASP A 188 67.09 9.31 12.59
N THR A 189 68.09 8.92 13.39
CA THR A 189 68.59 9.69 14.53
C THR A 189 70.11 9.60 14.60
N THR A 190 70.77 10.75 14.64
CA THR A 190 72.22 10.90 14.64
C THR A 190 72.69 11.63 15.89
N PHE A 191 73.57 11.00 16.68
CA PHE A 191 74.19 11.58 17.86
C PHE A 191 75.53 12.22 17.49
N PHE A 192 75.71 13.50 17.80
CA PHE A 192 77.02 14.18 17.72
C PHE A 192 77.60 14.33 19.12
N ILE A 193 78.74 13.69 19.39
CA ILE A 193 79.29 13.52 20.74
C ILE A 193 80.70 14.10 20.82
N LEU A 194 80.94 14.90 21.85
CA LEU A 194 82.22 15.50 22.19
C LEU A 194 82.73 14.88 23.49
N GLU A 195 83.80 14.10 23.41
CA GLU A 195 84.34 13.35 24.55
C GLU A 195 85.79 13.70 24.80
N ALA A 196 86.19 13.89 26.05
CA ALA A 196 87.56 14.18 26.39
C ALA A 196 88.43 12.93 26.59
N LEU A 197 89.62 12.93 25.99
CA LEU A 197 90.58 11.84 26.10
C LEU A 197 91.67 12.10 27.15
N SER A 198 92.25 13.30 27.16
CA SER A 198 93.31 13.64 28.10
C SER A 198 93.39 15.14 28.38
N THR A 199 94.04 15.50 29.49
CA THR A 199 94.31 16.89 29.87
C THR A 199 95.77 17.05 30.26
N SER A 200 96.33 18.20 29.94
CA SER A 200 97.71 18.62 30.29
C SER A 200 98.00 18.58 31.79
N SER A 201 96.96 18.65 32.63
CA SER A 201 97.10 18.62 34.09
C SER A 201 97.14 17.20 34.66
N GLY A 202 96.83 16.18 33.86
CA GLY A 202 96.62 14.80 34.31
C GLY A 202 95.30 14.57 35.07
N SER A 203 94.53 15.63 35.36
CA SER A 203 93.19 15.51 35.96
C SER A 203 92.14 15.34 34.87
N LYS A 204 91.43 14.21 34.88
CA LYS A 204 90.37 13.92 33.89
C LYS A 204 89.05 14.68 34.13
N THR A 205 89.03 15.58 35.11
CA THR A 205 87.85 16.35 35.54
C THR A 205 88.07 17.87 35.41
N ILE A 206 89.07 18.29 34.65
CA ILE A 206 89.47 19.71 34.46
C ILE A 206 90.20 19.80 33.11
N GLY A 207 89.62 20.46 32.10
CA GLY A 207 90.20 20.70 30.77
C GLY A 207 89.29 20.31 29.61
N ASN A 208 89.75 20.63 28.39
CA ASN A 208 89.02 20.57 27.11
C ASN A 208 87.84 21.56 27.06
N LEU A 209 88.09 22.70 26.40
CA LEU A 209 87.10 23.76 26.16
C LEU A 209 86.56 23.63 24.74
N ILE A 210 85.25 23.79 24.58
CA ILE A 210 84.53 23.69 23.30
C ILE A 210 83.67 24.93 23.05
N ASP A 211 83.57 25.31 21.78
CA ASP A 211 82.73 26.42 21.31
C ASP A 211 82.38 26.26 19.80
N ASP A 212 81.49 27.10 19.27
CA ASP A 212 81.21 27.27 17.83
C ASP A 212 80.89 25.96 17.06
N PHE A 213 79.88 25.23 17.53
CA PHE A 213 79.39 23.98 16.93
C PHE A 213 78.40 24.23 15.79
N SER A 214 78.56 23.56 14.65
CA SER A 214 77.58 23.63 13.54
C SER A 214 77.43 22.31 12.78
N ILE A 215 76.23 22.10 12.23
CA ILE A 215 75.88 21.01 11.32
C ILE A 215 75.09 21.59 10.13
N THR A 216 75.35 21.07 8.93
CA THR A 216 74.65 21.44 7.69
C THR A 216 74.49 20.19 6.82
N ILE A 217 73.29 19.95 6.27
CA ILE A 217 73.06 18.90 5.27
C ILE A 217 73.64 19.40 3.94
N ILE A 218 74.34 18.54 3.21
CA ILE A 218 75.06 18.92 1.99
C ILE A 218 74.78 17.99 0.80
N GLU A 219 74.01 16.94 1.04
CA GLU A 219 73.51 15.99 0.04
C GLU A 219 72.32 15.25 0.69
N GLU A 220 71.18 15.29 0.03
CA GLU A 220 69.95 14.58 0.40
C GLU A 220 69.98 13.14 -0.17
N PRO A 221 69.28 12.17 0.43
CA PRO A 221 69.13 10.86 -0.20
C PRO A 221 68.32 11.00 -1.50
N PRO A 222 68.62 10.20 -2.55
CA PRO A 222 67.82 10.24 -3.77
C PRO A 222 66.39 9.75 -3.49
N CYS A 223 65.40 10.51 -3.93
CA CYS A 223 64.03 10.03 -4.03
C CYS A 223 63.93 8.99 -5.14
N ASN A 224 63.20 7.91 -4.89
CA ASN A 224 62.90 6.90 -5.91
C ASN A 224 61.50 6.32 -5.64
N THR A 225 60.63 7.13 -5.03
CA THR A 225 59.25 6.77 -4.79
C THR A 225 58.50 7.00 -6.09
N ASP A 226 57.73 6.00 -6.49
CA ASP A 226 57.00 5.90 -7.76
C ASP A 226 55.78 5.07 -7.38
N SER A 227 54.71 5.78 -7.00
CA SER A 227 53.55 5.21 -6.29
C SER A 227 52.69 4.33 -7.19
N ASP A 228 52.51 4.72 -8.45
CA ASP A 228 51.73 3.98 -9.44
C ASP A 228 52.57 3.00 -10.32
N GLY A 229 53.90 3.20 -10.39
CA GLY A 229 54.83 2.36 -11.13
C GLY A 229 54.96 2.68 -12.63
N ASP A 230 54.56 3.88 -13.07
CA ASP A 230 54.56 4.24 -14.49
C ASP A 230 55.93 4.71 -15.02
N GLY A 231 56.84 5.06 -14.12
CA GLY A 231 58.22 5.44 -14.39
C GLY A 231 58.53 6.92 -14.24
N PHE A 232 57.55 7.76 -13.88
CA PHE A 232 57.76 9.01 -13.18
C PHE A 232 57.93 8.72 -11.68
N VAL A 233 58.55 9.64 -10.94
CA VAL A 233 58.71 9.51 -9.49
C VAL A 233 57.85 10.59 -8.88
N ASP A 234 57.24 10.33 -7.72
CA ASP A 234 56.24 11.21 -7.10
C ASP A 234 56.68 12.71 -7.12
N GLU A 235 57.96 13.03 -6.85
CA GLU A 235 58.49 14.42 -6.87
C GLU A 235 58.59 15.09 -8.27
N LEU A 236 58.17 14.39 -9.34
CA LEU A 236 58.22 14.83 -10.74
C LEU A 236 56.92 14.48 -11.47
N ASP A 237 55.84 14.23 -10.73
CA ASP A 237 54.62 13.60 -11.21
C ASP A 237 53.40 14.31 -10.61
N ILE A 238 52.57 14.93 -11.45
CA ILE A 238 51.44 15.72 -10.95
C ILE A 238 50.19 14.88 -10.62
N ASP A 239 50.21 13.56 -10.82
CA ASP A 239 49.14 12.59 -10.52
C ASP A 239 49.77 11.26 -10.05
N SER A 240 50.34 11.28 -8.83
CA SER A 240 51.25 10.26 -8.29
C SER A 240 50.65 8.85 -8.19
N ASP A 241 49.33 8.69 -8.10
CA ASP A 241 48.65 7.39 -8.08
C ASP A 241 47.85 7.07 -9.35
N ASN A 242 47.81 8.02 -10.29
CA ASN A 242 47.31 7.89 -11.65
C ASN A 242 45.82 7.56 -11.71
N ASP A 243 45.09 8.23 -10.83
CA ASP A 243 43.66 8.10 -10.70
C ASP A 243 42.92 9.16 -11.57
N GLY A 244 43.62 10.19 -12.03
CA GLY A 244 43.12 11.28 -12.88
C GLY A 244 42.70 12.54 -12.13
N ILE A 245 42.97 12.64 -10.82
CA ILE A 245 42.83 13.84 -10.01
C ILE A 245 44.25 14.33 -9.66
N PRO A 246 44.64 15.58 -10.00
CA PRO A 246 46.01 16.03 -9.74
C PRO A 246 46.37 16.14 -8.25
N ASP A 247 47.62 15.86 -7.90
CA ASP A 247 48.17 15.86 -6.54
C ASP A 247 47.91 17.17 -5.79
N ASN A 248 47.99 18.31 -6.51
CA ASN A 248 47.66 19.62 -5.96
C ASN A 248 46.22 19.71 -5.40
N VAL A 249 45.27 19.06 -6.08
CA VAL A 249 43.85 19.02 -5.72
C VAL A 249 43.65 18.12 -4.51
N GLU A 250 44.30 16.96 -4.51
CA GLU A 250 44.13 15.92 -3.49
C GLU A 250 44.89 16.20 -2.20
N ALA A 251 45.99 16.93 -2.27
CA ALA A 251 46.73 17.36 -1.08
C ALA A 251 45.96 18.39 -0.23
N GLN A 252 44.77 18.84 -0.65
CA GLN A 252 43.97 19.88 -0.02
C GLN A 252 42.52 19.43 0.25
N THR A 253 41.86 20.09 1.21
CA THR A 253 40.42 19.86 1.46
C THR A 253 39.56 20.53 0.38
N THR A 254 38.48 19.89 -0.10
CA THR A 254 37.62 20.42 -1.16
C THR A 254 37.12 21.85 -0.91
N LEU A 255 36.49 22.12 0.24
CA LEU A 255 35.97 23.47 0.57
C LEU A 255 37.05 24.50 0.94
N GLY A 256 38.28 24.04 1.20
CA GLY A 256 39.43 24.86 1.58
C GLY A 256 40.45 25.06 0.47
N TYR A 257 40.22 24.46 -0.70
CA TYR A 257 41.15 24.43 -1.82
C TYR A 257 41.61 25.83 -2.25
N SER A 258 42.91 25.97 -2.49
CA SER A 258 43.53 27.16 -3.04
C SER A 258 44.37 26.78 -4.25
N PRO A 259 44.04 27.23 -5.47
CA PRO A 259 44.86 26.94 -6.64
C PRO A 259 46.22 27.65 -6.57
N PRO A 260 47.22 27.19 -7.35
CA PRO A 260 48.54 27.80 -7.44
C PRO A 260 48.44 29.22 -8.01
N VAL A 261 48.78 30.22 -7.20
CA VAL A 261 48.67 31.64 -7.60
C VAL A 261 49.84 32.48 -7.13
N GLY A 262 50.42 33.26 -8.04
CA GLY A 262 51.42 34.27 -7.72
C GLY A 262 52.72 34.14 -8.51
N VAL A 263 53.84 34.08 -7.81
CA VAL A 263 55.16 33.85 -8.39
C VAL A 263 55.87 32.75 -7.62
N VAL A 264 56.71 31.99 -8.29
CA VAL A 264 57.59 31.02 -7.66
C VAL A 264 58.71 31.72 -6.88
N ASN A 265 59.06 31.16 -5.72
CA ASN A 265 60.12 31.66 -4.87
C ASN A 265 61.50 31.41 -5.48
N THR A 266 62.19 32.48 -5.88
CA THR A 266 63.55 32.39 -6.48
C THR A 266 64.69 32.55 -5.48
N SER A 267 64.41 32.67 -4.17
CA SER A 267 65.42 32.68 -3.11
C SER A 267 64.80 32.39 -1.74
N GLY A 268 65.51 31.70 -0.86
CA GLY A 268 65.05 31.41 0.50
C GLY A 268 65.17 29.93 0.82
N PRO A 269 64.56 29.46 1.93
CA PRO A 269 64.52 28.05 2.28
C PRO A 269 63.47 27.23 1.50
N TYR A 270 62.57 27.88 0.75
CA TYR A 270 61.54 27.24 -0.09
C TYR A 270 61.66 27.81 -1.50
N ILE A 271 62.77 27.54 -2.17
CA ILE A 271 63.00 27.98 -3.56
C ILE A 271 62.23 27.01 -4.48
N GLY A 272 61.56 27.46 -5.54
CA GLY A 272 60.74 26.57 -6.38
C GLY A 272 59.27 26.46 -5.99
N LEU A 273 58.96 26.56 -4.69
CA LEU A 273 57.58 26.61 -4.23
C LEU A 273 56.82 27.90 -4.62
N TRP A 274 55.55 27.77 -5.01
CA TRP A 274 54.62 28.90 -5.20
C TRP A 274 54.45 29.79 -3.95
N SER A 275 54.46 31.11 -4.16
CA SER A 275 54.44 32.08 -3.05
C SER A 275 53.21 32.02 -2.13
N ASN A 276 52.07 31.48 -2.60
CA ASN A 276 50.84 31.35 -1.81
C ASN A 276 50.86 30.16 -0.84
N TYR A 277 51.64 29.11 -1.11
CA TYR A 277 51.72 27.92 -0.25
C TYR A 277 52.66 28.09 0.95
N GLY A 278 53.51 29.12 0.95
CA GLY A 278 54.28 29.54 2.12
C GLY A 278 55.40 28.58 2.50
N THR A 279 55.06 27.44 3.12
CA THR A 279 56.02 26.40 3.57
C THR A 279 55.70 25.01 2.98
N GLY A 280 54.85 24.94 1.95
CA GLY A 280 54.34 23.72 1.34
C GLY A 280 52.93 23.38 1.82
N LEU A 281 52.21 22.59 1.03
CA LEU A 281 50.94 21.98 1.39
C LEU A 281 51.13 20.93 2.48
N THR A 282 50.07 20.66 3.22
CA THR A 282 50.02 19.54 4.16
C THR A 282 49.01 18.55 3.59
N PRO A 283 49.46 17.44 2.99
CA PRO A 283 48.58 16.49 2.33
C PRO A 283 47.45 16.00 3.24
N VAL A 284 46.26 15.88 2.67
CA VAL A 284 45.09 15.29 3.33
C VAL A 284 45.23 13.77 3.31
N ASP A 285 44.66 13.13 4.34
CA ASP A 285 44.57 11.68 4.53
C ASP A 285 43.15 11.47 5.07
N THR A 286 42.22 11.16 4.16
CA THR A 286 40.77 11.22 4.37
C THR A 286 40.32 10.09 5.30
N ASP A 287 40.80 8.88 5.07
CA ASP A 287 40.46 7.70 5.89
C ASP A 287 41.36 7.50 7.13
N SER A 288 42.46 8.27 7.23
CA SER A 288 43.47 8.20 8.30
C SER A 288 44.25 6.88 8.37
N ASP A 289 44.48 6.20 7.26
CA ASP A 289 45.27 4.96 7.20
C ASP A 289 46.79 5.19 7.13
N GLY A 290 47.20 6.44 6.85
CA GLY A 290 48.58 6.90 6.80
C GLY A 290 49.20 6.95 5.41
N ILE A 291 48.42 6.67 4.35
CA ILE A 291 48.72 7.03 2.96
C ILE A 291 47.97 8.34 2.68
N PRO A 292 48.64 9.43 2.27
CA PRO A 292 47.94 10.64 1.85
C PRO A 292 47.15 10.41 0.57
N ASP A 293 46.06 11.15 0.40
CA ASP A 293 45.06 10.94 -0.67
C ASP A 293 45.68 10.98 -2.07
N TYR A 294 46.60 11.93 -2.34
CA TYR A 294 47.33 12.01 -3.63
C TYR A 294 48.19 10.79 -4.00
N ARG A 295 48.26 9.80 -3.11
CA ARG A 295 49.01 8.54 -3.29
C ARG A 295 48.14 7.32 -3.04
N ASP A 296 46.88 7.53 -2.72
CA ASP A 296 45.96 6.50 -2.29
C ASP A 296 44.90 6.27 -3.35
N LEU A 297 45.02 5.13 -4.04
CA LEU A 297 44.07 4.69 -5.07
C LEU A 297 42.61 4.59 -4.58
N ASN A 298 42.38 4.70 -3.27
CA ASN A 298 41.08 4.76 -2.61
C ASN A 298 41.17 5.62 -1.34
N SER A 299 41.00 6.94 -1.48
CA SER A 299 41.16 7.94 -0.41
C SER A 299 40.23 7.73 0.81
N ASP A 300 39.05 7.11 0.65
CA ASP A 300 38.05 6.95 1.72
C ASP A 300 37.89 5.50 2.23
N ASN A 301 38.57 4.57 1.58
CA ASN A 301 38.60 3.12 1.80
C ASN A 301 37.22 2.43 1.76
N ASP A 302 36.30 2.92 0.94
CA ASP A 302 34.92 2.44 0.88
C ASP A 302 34.69 1.18 -0.01
N GLY A 303 35.71 0.83 -0.80
CA GLY A 303 35.72 -0.29 -1.74
C GLY A 303 35.61 0.05 -3.22
N TYR A 304 35.50 1.33 -3.60
CA TYR A 304 35.66 1.87 -4.95
C TYR A 304 36.99 2.63 -5.06
N ASN A 305 37.60 2.69 -6.24
CA ASN A 305 38.85 3.45 -6.39
C ASN A 305 38.51 4.86 -6.88
N ASP A 306 39.34 5.85 -6.55
CA ASP A 306 39.08 7.27 -6.82
C ASP A 306 38.94 7.55 -8.33
N ILE A 307 39.69 6.84 -9.18
CA ILE A 307 39.51 6.80 -10.66
C ILE A 307 38.12 6.35 -11.15
N GLU A 308 37.36 5.61 -10.33
CA GLU A 308 35.98 5.19 -10.60
C GLU A 308 34.95 6.25 -10.18
N GLU A 309 35.38 7.25 -9.40
CA GLU A 309 34.55 8.22 -8.69
C GLU A 309 34.84 9.67 -9.11
N ASN A 310 35.98 9.94 -9.74
CA ASN A 310 36.37 11.27 -10.24
C ASN A 310 35.47 11.85 -11.35
N GLY A 311 34.50 11.09 -11.86
CA GLY A 311 33.55 11.51 -12.90
C GLY A 311 34.12 11.54 -14.33
N MET A 312 35.36 11.06 -14.53
CA MET A 312 36.07 11.05 -15.80
C MET A 312 36.16 9.62 -16.40
N ALA A 313 37.13 9.35 -17.28
CA ALA A 313 37.28 8.05 -17.93
C ALA A 313 38.18 7.12 -17.09
N ASN A 314 37.70 5.92 -16.74
CA ASN A 314 38.47 4.98 -15.91
C ASN A 314 39.64 4.32 -16.69
N THR A 315 40.69 5.09 -17.02
CA THR A 315 41.83 4.64 -17.84
C THR A 315 43.18 5.04 -17.27
N SER A 316 43.80 4.16 -16.48
CA SER A 316 45.14 4.34 -15.88
C SER A 316 46.33 3.86 -16.74
N THR A 317 46.13 3.63 -18.05
CA THR A 317 47.26 3.31 -18.95
C THR A 317 46.99 3.86 -20.36
N ALA A 318 47.39 5.11 -20.62
CA ALA A 318 47.37 5.68 -21.96
C ALA A 318 48.72 6.35 -22.31
N ALA A 319 48.75 7.16 -23.36
CA ALA A 319 49.92 7.98 -23.62
C ALA A 319 49.90 9.16 -22.64
N ASP A 320 51.07 9.69 -22.34
CA ASP A 320 51.36 11.02 -21.80
C ASP A 320 52.31 11.67 -22.86
N VAL A 321 52.04 12.91 -23.27
CA VAL A 321 52.69 13.53 -24.45
C VAL A 321 53.70 14.61 -24.06
N ASP A 322 53.46 15.31 -22.98
CA ASP A 322 54.30 16.32 -22.32
C ASP A 322 55.18 15.74 -21.22
N ASP A 323 54.97 14.48 -20.83
CA ASP A 323 55.74 13.75 -19.82
C ASP A 323 55.63 14.43 -18.44
N ASP A 324 54.41 14.86 -18.04
CA ASP A 324 54.12 15.55 -16.77
C ASP A 324 53.49 14.66 -15.68
N GLY A 325 53.22 13.39 -15.99
CA GLY A 325 52.62 12.44 -15.06
C GLY A 325 51.11 12.28 -15.22
N LEU A 326 50.41 13.28 -15.76
CA LEU A 326 48.97 13.20 -16.00
C LEU A 326 48.66 12.58 -17.36
N ILE A 327 47.81 11.55 -17.38
CA ILE A 327 47.47 10.87 -18.64
C ILE A 327 46.55 11.75 -19.51
N ASN A 328 46.84 11.82 -20.82
CA ASN A 328 46.03 12.50 -21.87
C ASN A 328 44.50 12.30 -21.85
N SER A 329 43.99 11.28 -21.17
CA SER A 329 42.54 11.05 -21.03
C SER A 329 41.88 11.96 -19.99
N PHE A 330 42.68 12.50 -19.06
CA PHE A 330 42.27 13.36 -17.96
C PHE A 330 42.53 14.84 -18.26
N GLU A 331 43.43 15.13 -19.22
CA GLU A 331 43.66 16.50 -19.69
C GLU A 331 42.42 17.08 -20.41
N THR A 332 41.98 18.24 -19.92
CA THR A 332 40.81 18.96 -20.42
C THR A 332 41.18 20.24 -21.20
N ASN A 333 42.39 20.78 -21.01
CA ASN A 333 42.84 22.03 -21.65
C ASN A 333 44.00 21.87 -22.64
N GLY A 334 44.67 20.72 -22.62
CA GLY A 334 45.89 20.47 -23.37
C GLY A 334 45.99 19.01 -23.77
N VAL A 335 47.08 18.66 -24.43
CA VAL A 335 47.66 17.31 -24.42
C VAL A 335 49.18 17.42 -24.55
N ASN A 336 49.72 18.61 -24.30
CA ASN A 336 51.08 19.05 -24.65
C ASN A 336 51.22 20.52 -24.20
N ASP A 337 51.48 20.70 -22.93
CA ASP A 337 51.71 21.97 -22.29
C ASP A 337 53.19 22.33 -22.26
N SER A 338 53.46 23.63 -22.22
CA SER A 338 54.85 24.15 -22.20
C SER A 338 55.32 24.56 -20.80
N THR A 339 54.39 24.53 -19.86
CA THR A 339 54.49 24.81 -18.42
C THR A 339 53.33 24.02 -17.84
N TRP A 340 53.60 23.12 -16.91
CA TRP A 340 52.60 22.20 -16.37
C TRP A 340 51.50 22.97 -15.63
N ASP A 341 50.24 22.60 -15.89
CA ASP A 341 49.08 23.05 -15.12
C ASP A 341 48.82 22.03 -14.03
N VAL A 342 49.49 22.18 -12.89
CA VAL A 342 49.49 21.21 -11.77
C VAL A 342 48.11 20.93 -11.16
N ASN A 343 47.07 21.62 -11.62
CA ASN A 343 45.69 21.38 -11.22
C ASN A 343 44.74 21.19 -12.41
N GLU A 344 45.23 21.00 -13.63
CA GLU A 344 44.48 20.69 -14.88
C GLU A 344 43.09 21.34 -14.99
N ASP A 345 43.03 22.68 -15.02
CA ASP A 345 41.78 23.49 -15.05
C ASP A 345 40.80 23.28 -13.84
N ILE A 346 41.13 22.46 -12.84
CA ILE A 346 40.42 22.29 -11.56
C ILE A 346 40.70 23.50 -10.63
N GLU A 347 40.18 24.66 -11.03
CA GLU A 347 40.32 25.94 -10.30
C GLU A 347 39.49 25.99 -9.01
N ASN A 348 38.51 25.09 -8.90
CA ASN A 348 37.62 24.94 -7.76
C ASN A 348 37.03 23.52 -7.74
N PRO A 349 37.52 22.58 -6.92
CA PRO A 349 37.00 21.21 -6.87
C PRO A 349 35.54 21.16 -6.40
N ALA A 350 35.04 22.20 -5.71
CA ALA A 350 33.62 22.33 -5.37
C ALA A 350 32.71 22.71 -6.58
N ASP A 351 33.25 22.84 -7.80
CA ASP A 351 32.46 22.92 -9.02
C ASP A 351 32.07 21.50 -9.48
N LEU A 352 30.84 21.10 -9.12
CA LEU A 352 30.29 19.76 -9.39
C LEU A 352 30.10 19.41 -10.88
N SER A 353 30.53 20.29 -11.79
CA SER A 353 30.62 19.98 -13.22
C SER A 353 31.94 19.31 -13.61
N ILE A 354 32.91 19.26 -12.69
CA ILE A 354 34.26 18.71 -12.88
C ILE A 354 34.41 17.42 -12.07
N LEU A 355 34.26 17.49 -10.74
CA LEU A 355 34.27 16.34 -9.83
C LEU A 355 32.87 16.14 -9.22
N PRO A 356 32.33 14.91 -9.16
CA PRO A 356 30.96 14.69 -8.73
C PRO A 356 30.79 14.67 -7.19
N ASP A 357 29.57 15.01 -6.75
CA ASP A 357 29.05 14.92 -5.38
C ASP A 357 27.64 14.34 -5.50
N SER A 358 27.56 13.01 -5.46
CA SER A 358 26.37 12.22 -5.77
C SER A 358 25.28 12.36 -4.71
N ASP A 359 25.65 12.60 -3.44
CA ASP A 359 24.70 12.75 -2.34
C ASP A 359 24.39 14.22 -1.95
N SER A 360 25.10 15.16 -2.59
CA SER A 360 24.94 16.61 -2.50
C SER A 360 25.20 17.18 -1.10
N ASP A 361 26.06 16.51 -0.32
CA ASP A 361 26.26 16.82 1.08
C ASP A 361 27.55 17.61 1.40
N LEU A 362 28.36 17.94 0.38
CA LEU A 362 29.62 18.71 0.47
C LEU A 362 29.48 19.99 1.35
N ASN A 363 28.35 20.69 1.25
CA ASN A 363 28.10 21.92 2.03
C ASN A 363 27.50 21.69 3.43
N THR A 364 27.18 20.44 3.77
CA THR A 364 26.49 20.01 5.00
C THR A 364 27.29 19.07 5.88
N GLY A 365 28.46 18.60 5.46
CA GLY A 365 29.42 17.97 6.33
C GLY A 365 30.18 16.76 5.77
N GLY A 366 29.86 16.27 4.56
CA GLY A 366 30.71 15.37 3.79
C GLY A 366 31.55 16.12 2.75
N ASP A 367 31.93 15.44 1.67
CA ASP A 367 32.97 15.82 0.71
C ASP A 367 32.54 15.56 -0.76
N LEU A 368 33.48 15.24 -1.66
CA LEU A 368 33.22 14.77 -3.03
C LEU A 368 33.23 13.24 -3.06
N ASP A 369 32.69 12.63 -4.12
CA ASP A 369 32.48 11.17 -4.20
C ASP A 369 33.73 10.35 -3.84
N TYR A 370 34.91 10.69 -4.37
CA TYR A 370 36.17 9.99 -4.08
C TYR A 370 36.67 10.11 -2.63
N ARG A 371 36.04 10.96 -1.79
CA ARG A 371 36.37 11.17 -0.37
C ARG A 371 35.21 10.84 0.56
N ASP A 372 34.09 10.35 0.01
CA ASP A 372 32.86 10.11 0.72
C ASP A 372 32.43 8.66 0.65
N LEU A 373 32.46 7.98 1.80
CA LEU A 373 32.05 6.57 1.94
C LEU A 373 30.77 6.31 1.14
N PHE A 374 30.82 5.56 0.02
CA PHE A 374 29.72 5.41 -0.93
C PHE A 374 28.40 5.14 -0.22
N ASN A 375 27.70 6.24 0.01
CA ASN A 375 26.45 6.30 0.71
C ASN A 375 25.50 6.85 -0.33
N ILE A 376 24.94 5.94 -1.13
CA ILE A 376 23.69 6.27 -1.79
C ILE A 376 22.81 6.80 -0.66
N ASN A 377 22.44 8.08 -0.72
CA ASN A 377 21.56 8.71 0.23
C ASN A 377 20.15 8.51 -0.35
N PRO A 378 19.57 7.28 -0.27
CA PRO A 378 18.31 7.03 -0.91
C PRO A 378 17.28 7.99 -0.33
N PRO A 379 16.32 8.43 -1.14
CA PRO A 379 15.21 9.18 -0.62
C PRO A 379 14.52 8.39 0.49
N SER A 380 13.83 9.10 1.39
CA SER A 380 13.15 8.49 2.54
C SER A 380 12.14 7.39 2.16
N SER A 381 11.71 7.36 0.90
CA SER A 381 11.12 6.20 0.25
C SER A 381 11.68 6.07 -1.17
N ALA A 382 12.18 4.89 -1.54
CA ALA A 382 12.96 4.72 -2.77
C ALA A 382 12.52 3.51 -3.61
N SER A 383 12.87 3.57 -4.89
CA SER A 383 12.79 2.49 -5.86
C SER A 383 14.12 2.36 -6.61
N VAL A 384 14.45 1.16 -7.07
CA VAL A 384 15.72 0.90 -7.78
C VAL A 384 15.50 1.03 -9.27
N ASP A 385 16.33 1.85 -9.93
CA ASP A 385 16.37 1.96 -11.39
C ASP A 385 17.35 0.95 -11.98
N PHE A 386 17.00 0.41 -13.15
CA PHE A 386 17.84 -0.55 -13.89
C PHE A 386 18.04 -0.02 -15.31
N ASP A 387 19.28 0.03 -15.77
CA ASP A 387 19.71 0.64 -17.03
C ASP A 387 19.46 -0.24 -18.28
N GLY A 388 19.23 -1.53 -18.08
CA GLY A 388 19.05 -2.52 -19.14
C GLY A 388 20.33 -3.06 -19.77
N MET A 389 21.50 -2.69 -19.27
CA MET A 389 22.80 -3.12 -19.80
C MET A 389 23.48 -4.10 -18.86
N ASP A 390 23.66 -3.75 -17.59
CA ASP A 390 24.32 -4.63 -16.65
C ASP A 390 23.86 -4.56 -15.19
N ASP A 391 22.86 -3.73 -14.87
CA ASP A 391 22.25 -3.59 -13.55
C ASP A 391 21.51 -4.84 -13.05
N PHE A 392 21.81 -5.28 -11.82
CA PHE A 392 21.06 -6.35 -11.16
C PHE A 392 21.23 -6.39 -9.64
N LEU A 393 20.27 -7.05 -9.00
CA LEU A 393 20.37 -7.45 -7.60
C LEU A 393 20.59 -8.96 -7.50
N SER A 394 21.39 -9.42 -6.55
CA SER A 394 21.62 -10.84 -6.31
C SER A 394 21.72 -11.20 -4.82
N GLY A 395 21.22 -12.36 -4.46
CA GLY A 395 21.29 -12.89 -3.10
C GLY A 395 21.11 -14.41 -3.06
N ASN A 396 20.92 -14.96 -1.87
CA ASN A 396 20.82 -16.42 -1.67
C ASN A 396 19.62 -17.03 -2.42
N SER A 397 19.73 -18.31 -2.81
CA SER A 397 18.60 -19.11 -3.30
C SER A 397 17.47 -19.20 -2.27
N ILE A 398 16.25 -18.80 -2.67
CA ILE A 398 15.05 -18.76 -1.83
C ILE A 398 13.82 -19.44 -2.47
N LEU A 399 13.84 -19.73 -3.77
CA LEU A 399 12.72 -20.29 -4.53
C LEU A 399 12.86 -21.80 -4.81
N ASN A 400 14.08 -22.30 -4.98
CA ASN A 400 14.29 -23.71 -5.33
C ASN A 400 13.76 -24.66 -4.24
N GLY A 401 13.02 -25.68 -4.66
CA GLY A 401 12.45 -26.70 -3.76
C GLY A 401 11.12 -26.31 -3.10
N LEU A 402 10.63 -25.08 -3.26
CA LEU A 402 9.31 -24.68 -2.74
C LEU A 402 8.18 -25.48 -3.42
N GLY A 403 7.19 -25.86 -2.62
CA GLY A 403 5.98 -26.53 -3.11
C GLY A 403 4.88 -25.55 -3.54
N GLU A 404 4.89 -24.35 -2.99
CA GLU A 404 4.03 -23.23 -3.37
C GLU A 404 4.85 -21.95 -3.32
N VAL A 405 4.51 -20.98 -4.17
CA VAL A 405 5.14 -19.66 -4.15
C VAL A 405 4.16 -18.59 -4.60
N SER A 406 4.28 -17.40 -4.01
CA SER A 406 3.78 -16.15 -4.60
C SER A 406 4.93 -15.16 -4.66
N ILE A 407 5.30 -14.72 -5.86
CA ILE A 407 6.29 -13.66 -6.07
C ILE A 407 5.59 -12.44 -6.68
N MET A 408 5.93 -11.25 -6.23
CA MET A 408 5.32 -10.01 -6.73
C MET A 408 6.25 -8.81 -6.59
N ALA A 409 6.02 -7.79 -7.41
CA ALA A 409 6.70 -6.49 -7.38
C ALA A 409 5.85 -5.44 -8.08
N TRP A 410 6.11 -4.18 -7.75
CA TRP A 410 5.81 -3.06 -8.63
C TRP A 410 6.91 -2.91 -9.68
N ILE A 411 6.54 -2.64 -10.92
CA ILE A 411 7.46 -2.37 -12.01
C ILE A 411 7.00 -1.16 -12.83
N LYS A 412 7.96 -0.38 -13.34
CA LYS A 412 7.72 0.66 -14.34
C LYS A 412 8.70 0.45 -15.49
N ILE A 413 8.20 -0.03 -16.63
CA ILE A 413 9.04 -0.39 -17.77
C ILE A 413 9.32 0.86 -18.61
N ASP A 414 10.59 1.18 -18.82
CA ASP A 414 11.01 2.27 -19.69
C ASP A 414 10.56 2.00 -21.14
N LYS A 415 9.94 2.99 -21.78
CA LYS A 415 9.47 2.94 -23.17
C LYS A 415 10.54 2.55 -24.20
N THR A 416 11.81 2.84 -23.93
CA THR A 416 12.94 2.42 -24.76
C THR A 416 13.16 0.90 -24.76
N SER A 417 12.52 0.16 -23.84
CA SER A 417 12.42 -1.31 -23.86
C SER A 417 11.54 -1.87 -24.98
N THR A 418 10.92 -1.00 -25.80
CA THR A 418 10.07 -1.42 -26.92
C THR A 418 10.81 -2.39 -27.85
N GLY A 419 10.26 -3.60 -27.99
CA GLY A 419 10.81 -4.63 -28.87
C GLY A 419 11.97 -5.45 -28.27
N VAL A 420 12.36 -5.21 -27.02
CA VAL A 420 13.28 -6.09 -26.29
C VAL A 420 12.66 -7.49 -26.18
N PRO A 421 13.31 -8.55 -26.69
CA PRO A 421 12.68 -9.88 -26.75
C PRO A 421 12.33 -10.44 -25.38
N LYS A 422 13.24 -10.32 -24.40
CA LYS A 422 13.07 -10.75 -23.01
C LYS A 422 13.90 -9.91 -22.05
N ALA A 423 13.28 -9.50 -20.94
CA ALA A 423 13.91 -8.83 -19.80
C ALA A 423 13.40 -9.47 -18.50
N THR A 424 14.25 -9.64 -17.48
CA THR A 424 13.89 -10.38 -16.25
C THR A 424 13.61 -9.43 -15.11
N ILE A 425 12.41 -9.50 -14.53
CA ILE A 425 12.06 -8.70 -13.35
C ILE A 425 12.70 -9.35 -12.13
N MET A 426 12.39 -10.64 -11.90
CA MET A 426 13.02 -11.44 -10.84
C MET A 426 13.01 -12.92 -11.20
N SER A 427 14.03 -13.66 -10.76
CA SER A 427 14.13 -15.08 -11.03
C SER A 427 15.03 -15.84 -10.08
N GLU A 428 14.83 -17.15 -10.02
CA GLU A 428 15.87 -18.09 -9.61
C GLU A 428 16.13 -19.05 -10.78
N GLY A 429 16.98 -18.59 -11.69
CA GLY A 429 17.20 -19.22 -12.98
C GLY A 429 15.90 -19.44 -13.75
N LEU A 430 15.70 -20.64 -14.29
CA LEU A 430 14.42 -21.02 -14.91
C LEU A 430 13.48 -21.78 -13.96
N GLY A 431 13.85 -21.93 -12.68
CA GLY A 431 13.03 -22.63 -11.70
C GLY A 431 11.71 -21.89 -11.49
N CYS A 432 11.81 -20.61 -11.18
CA CYS A 432 10.69 -19.69 -11.04
C CYS A 432 11.14 -18.32 -11.51
N ARG A 433 10.36 -17.66 -12.36
CA ARG A 433 10.70 -16.33 -12.89
C ARG A 433 9.48 -15.50 -13.25
N LEU A 434 9.55 -14.21 -12.97
CA LEU A 434 8.67 -13.19 -13.48
C LEU A 434 9.48 -12.32 -14.45
N PHE A 435 9.01 -12.18 -15.69
CA PHE A 435 9.78 -11.57 -16.76
C PHE A 435 8.88 -10.96 -17.83
N VAL A 436 9.47 -10.11 -18.66
CA VAL A 436 8.81 -9.41 -19.75
C VAL A 436 9.20 -10.07 -21.08
N GLU A 437 8.25 -10.25 -21.99
CA GLU A 437 8.47 -10.60 -23.39
C GLU A 437 8.04 -9.44 -24.31
N ASN A 438 8.68 -9.30 -25.47
CA ASN A 438 8.30 -8.32 -26.49
C ASN A 438 8.15 -6.86 -25.97
N GLY A 439 8.98 -6.47 -25.01
CA GLY A 439 9.04 -5.12 -24.44
C GLY A 439 8.12 -4.85 -23.24
N ASN A 440 6.86 -5.30 -23.26
CA ASN A 440 5.88 -4.99 -22.19
C ASN A 440 4.90 -6.13 -21.85
N GLN A 441 5.14 -7.34 -22.33
CA GLN A 441 4.25 -8.47 -22.05
C GLN A 441 4.70 -9.25 -20.82
N ILE A 442 3.89 -9.26 -19.76
CA ILE A 442 4.25 -9.90 -18.50
C ILE A 442 4.04 -11.40 -18.57
N VAL A 443 5.03 -12.17 -18.12
CA VAL A 443 5.01 -13.64 -18.16
C VAL A 443 5.55 -14.21 -16.85
N PHE A 444 4.81 -15.19 -16.32
CA PHE A 444 5.23 -15.96 -15.16
C PHE A 444 5.63 -17.38 -15.59
N GLY A 445 6.84 -17.81 -15.28
CA GLY A 445 7.40 -19.10 -15.70
C GLY A 445 7.82 -19.98 -14.52
N VAL A 446 7.45 -21.27 -14.55
CA VAL A 446 7.83 -22.25 -13.52
C VAL A 446 8.31 -23.55 -14.16
N ASN A 447 9.46 -24.05 -13.67
CA ASN A 447 9.96 -25.40 -13.90
C ASN A 447 9.86 -26.22 -12.63
N THR A 448 9.37 -27.45 -12.77
CA THR A 448 9.12 -28.32 -11.61
C THR A 448 9.99 -29.58 -11.61
N SER A 449 10.13 -30.19 -10.43
CA SER A 449 10.78 -31.49 -10.21
C SER A 449 10.14 -32.65 -10.97
N ALA A 450 8.93 -32.46 -11.51
CA ALA A 450 8.25 -33.39 -12.41
C ALA A 450 8.72 -33.28 -13.87
N GLY A 451 9.66 -32.38 -14.18
CA GLY A 451 10.17 -32.14 -15.53
C GLY A 451 9.24 -31.32 -16.41
N ASN A 452 8.21 -30.68 -15.82
CA ASN A 452 7.31 -29.78 -16.52
C ASN A 452 7.86 -28.35 -16.52
N SER A 453 7.74 -27.64 -17.64
CA SER A 453 8.17 -26.25 -17.82
C SER A 453 7.04 -25.48 -18.45
N LYS A 454 6.54 -24.44 -17.76
CA LYS A 454 5.36 -23.71 -18.23
C LYS A 454 5.48 -22.21 -17.99
N ASN A 455 5.09 -21.46 -19.02
CA ASN A 455 4.94 -20.01 -19.00
C ASN A 455 3.44 -19.66 -19.09
N VAL A 456 2.99 -18.77 -18.21
CA VAL A 456 1.65 -18.19 -18.21
C VAL A 456 1.80 -16.71 -18.58
N ASN A 457 1.13 -16.32 -19.66
CA ASN A 457 1.19 -14.97 -20.21
C ASN A 457 0.08 -14.11 -19.59
N GLY A 458 0.46 -12.97 -19.02
CA GLY A 458 -0.41 -12.00 -18.35
C GLY A 458 -0.84 -10.83 -19.22
N GLY A 459 -0.51 -10.78 -20.51
CA GLY A 459 -0.86 -9.64 -21.36
C GLY A 459 0.16 -8.50 -21.29
N GLN A 460 -0.17 -7.38 -21.95
CA GLN A 460 0.68 -6.21 -22.07
C GLN A 460 0.32 -5.16 -21.02
N ILE A 461 1.31 -4.41 -20.55
CA ILE A 461 1.15 -3.23 -19.70
C ILE A 461 1.65 -1.97 -20.41
N ASN A 462 1.31 -0.79 -19.90
CA ASN A 462 1.80 0.46 -20.45
C ASN A 462 3.28 0.66 -20.12
N TYR A 463 3.95 1.49 -20.91
CA TYR A 463 5.32 1.92 -20.62
C TYR A 463 5.27 3.20 -19.79
N ASP A 464 6.32 3.45 -19.02
CA ASP A 464 6.47 4.64 -18.17
C ASP A 464 5.37 4.80 -17.09
N GLU A 465 4.57 3.75 -16.85
CA GLU A 465 3.54 3.66 -15.82
C GLU A 465 3.87 2.53 -14.83
N TRP A 466 3.54 2.75 -13.55
CA TRP A 466 3.68 1.71 -12.52
C TRP A 466 2.59 0.65 -12.64
N HIS A 467 2.99 -0.61 -12.66
CA HIS A 467 2.09 -1.76 -12.57
C HIS A 467 2.57 -2.79 -11.55
N HIS A 468 1.65 -3.35 -10.78
CA HIS A 468 1.95 -4.43 -9.85
C HIS A 468 1.79 -5.78 -10.55
N VAL A 469 2.84 -6.59 -10.55
CA VAL A 469 2.85 -7.91 -11.19
C VAL A 469 3.06 -9.01 -10.17
N ALA A 470 2.24 -10.06 -10.22
CA ALA A 470 2.38 -11.21 -9.32
C ALA A 470 2.24 -12.55 -10.03
N GLY A 471 3.11 -13.49 -9.68
CA GLY A 471 3.08 -14.89 -10.12
C GLY A 471 2.85 -15.83 -8.95
N ILE A 472 1.83 -16.69 -9.06
CA ILE A 472 1.45 -17.66 -8.01
C ILE A 472 1.53 -19.07 -8.57
N PHE A 473 2.22 -19.97 -7.86
CA PHE A 473 2.24 -21.39 -8.18
C PHE A 473 1.87 -22.22 -6.94
N SER A 474 1.02 -23.22 -7.15
CA SER A 474 0.70 -24.21 -6.13
C SER A 474 0.94 -25.61 -6.66
N GLY A 475 1.92 -26.30 -6.08
CA GLY A 475 2.10 -27.74 -6.26
C GLY A 475 0.98 -28.56 -5.61
N ASN A 476 0.20 -28.00 -4.69
CA ASN A 476 -0.93 -28.72 -4.08
C ASN A 476 -2.09 -28.90 -5.08
N THR A 477 -2.39 -27.86 -5.84
CA THR A 477 -3.50 -27.85 -6.83
C THR A 477 -3.02 -28.02 -8.27
N GLY A 478 -1.72 -27.84 -8.54
CA GLY A 478 -1.13 -27.80 -9.88
C GLY A 478 -1.38 -26.47 -10.61
N GLU A 479 -1.77 -25.43 -9.88
CA GLU A 479 -2.13 -24.12 -10.41
C GLU A 479 -0.92 -23.23 -10.66
N GLN A 480 -1.00 -22.44 -11.72
CA GLN A 480 -0.12 -21.33 -12.02
C GLN A 480 -0.97 -20.13 -12.43
N ILE A 481 -0.84 -19.01 -11.72
CA ILE A 481 -1.69 -17.82 -11.88
C ILE A 481 -0.79 -16.60 -12.05
N ILE A 482 -1.21 -15.66 -12.89
CA ILE A 482 -0.59 -14.35 -13.03
C ILE A 482 -1.62 -13.26 -12.78
N TYR A 483 -1.23 -12.26 -11.99
CA TYR A 483 -2.00 -11.07 -11.68
C TYR A 483 -1.27 -9.82 -12.18
N ILE A 484 -2.03 -8.87 -12.68
CA ILE A 484 -1.57 -7.50 -13.00
C ILE A 484 -2.49 -6.55 -12.25
N ASP A 485 -1.92 -5.64 -11.47
CA ASP A 485 -2.61 -4.67 -10.61
C ASP A 485 -3.61 -5.33 -9.66
N GLY A 486 -3.33 -6.57 -9.25
CA GLY A 486 -4.19 -7.41 -8.41
C GLY A 486 -5.35 -8.09 -9.15
N GLU A 487 -5.51 -7.86 -10.44
CA GLU A 487 -6.50 -8.51 -11.29
C GLU A 487 -5.97 -9.84 -11.82
N GLN A 488 -6.75 -10.92 -11.70
CA GLN A 488 -6.35 -12.24 -12.20
C GLN A 488 -6.44 -12.29 -13.72
N ILE A 489 -5.33 -12.11 -14.43
CA ILE A 489 -5.33 -12.13 -15.90
C ILE A 489 -5.42 -13.56 -16.45
N LYS A 490 -4.68 -14.48 -15.86
CA LYS A 490 -4.65 -15.87 -16.34
C LYS A 490 -4.43 -16.86 -15.20
N ARG A 491 -5.25 -17.91 -15.21
CA ARG A 491 -5.10 -19.11 -14.39
C ARG A 491 -4.94 -20.33 -15.27
N ASP A 492 -3.91 -21.12 -15.00
CA ASP A 492 -3.64 -22.38 -15.66
C ASP A 492 -3.51 -23.52 -14.63
N VAL A 493 -3.99 -24.71 -14.98
CA VAL A 493 -3.92 -25.89 -14.13
C VAL A 493 -3.26 -27.03 -14.88
N SER A 494 -2.23 -27.63 -14.28
CA SER A 494 -1.49 -28.73 -14.89
C SER A 494 -1.39 -29.92 -13.94
N SER A 495 -2.04 -31.05 -14.26
CA SER A 495 -2.00 -32.25 -13.43
C SER A 495 -0.59 -32.78 -13.12
N PRO A 496 0.41 -32.73 -14.04
CA PRO A 496 1.80 -33.08 -13.74
C PRO A 496 2.46 -32.22 -12.65
N ASN A 497 1.92 -31.03 -12.35
CA ASN A 497 2.44 -30.16 -11.30
C ASN A 497 1.89 -30.50 -9.90
N ILE A 498 0.88 -31.38 -9.79
CA ILE A 498 0.34 -31.80 -8.49
C ILE A 498 1.40 -32.64 -7.74
N GLY A 499 1.77 -32.17 -6.55
CA GLY A 499 2.86 -32.70 -5.71
C GLY A 499 4.27 -32.30 -6.18
N ALA A 500 4.40 -31.51 -7.24
CA ALA A 500 5.69 -31.08 -7.76
C ALA A 500 6.24 -29.87 -6.99
N ARG A 501 7.57 -29.73 -6.98
CA ARG A 501 8.29 -28.60 -6.36
C ARG A 501 9.03 -27.81 -7.43
N ILE A 502 9.28 -26.53 -7.16
CA ILE A 502 10.12 -25.68 -8.02
C ILE A 502 11.51 -26.31 -8.12
N SER A 503 12.07 -26.37 -9.33
CA SER A 503 13.38 -26.98 -9.57
C SER A 503 14.22 -26.15 -10.54
N THR A 504 15.43 -25.80 -10.12
CA THR A 504 16.45 -25.19 -10.99
C THR A 504 17.17 -26.27 -11.83
N THR A 505 17.87 -25.85 -12.90
CA THR A 505 18.58 -26.77 -13.82
C THR A 505 20.11 -26.64 -13.66
N ASN A 506 20.86 -27.62 -14.18
CA ASN A 506 22.32 -27.74 -14.04
C ASN A 506 23.16 -26.58 -14.63
N LYS A 507 22.55 -25.56 -15.22
CA LYS A 507 23.21 -24.37 -15.81
C LYS A 507 23.01 -23.09 -14.98
N TRP A 508 22.49 -23.23 -13.77
CA TRP A 508 22.26 -22.16 -12.80
C TRP A 508 23.46 -22.04 -11.86
N ILE A 509 23.75 -20.82 -11.40
CA ILE A 509 24.95 -20.53 -10.62
C ILE A 509 24.73 -20.31 -9.12
N GLY A 510 23.48 -20.19 -8.63
CA GLY A 510 23.24 -20.24 -7.18
C GLY A 510 22.21 -19.27 -6.59
N ASP A 511 21.85 -18.22 -7.32
CA ASP A 511 21.31 -17.01 -6.67
C ASP A 511 19.85 -16.71 -7.07
N PHE A 512 19.13 -16.06 -6.16
CA PHE A 512 17.91 -15.30 -6.46
C PHE A 512 18.33 -13.94 -6.99
N GLU A 513 17.77 -13.53 -8.12
CA GLU A 513 18.19 -12.34 -8.84
C GLU A 513 17.00 -11.47 -9.23
N VAL A 514 17.24 -10.17 -9.23
CA VAL A 514 16.32 -9.12 -9.69
C VAL A 514 17.02 -8.35 -10.80
N GLY A 515 16.29 -7.98 -11.85
CA GLY A 515 16.84 -7.23 -12.98
C GLY A 515 17.62 -8.05 -14.00
N ARG A 516 17.95 -9.34 -13.73
CA ARG A 516 18.63 -10.21 -14.73
C ARG A 516 18.30 -11.70 -14.59
N LEU A 517 18.83 -12.50 -15.52
CA LEU A 517 18.81 -13.97 -15.51
C LEU A 517 20.21 -14.60 -15.49
N SER A 518 20.52 -15.31 -14.40
CA SER A 518 21.74 -16.09 -14.19
C SER A 518 21.75 -17.39 -15.00
N ARG A 519 22.06 -17.23 -16.29
CA ARG A 519 22.28 -18.34 -17.21
C ARG A 519 23.29 -17.91 -18.25
N SER A 520 24.09 -18.85 -18.76
CA SER A 520 24.99 -18.61 -19.91
C SER A 520 24.19 -18.40 -21.21
N ILE A 521 23.54 -17.24 -21.34
CA ILE A 521 22.84 -16.75 -22.53
C ILE A 521 23.40 -15.38 -22.92
N PRO A 522 23.40 -15.01 -24.21
CA PRO A 522 23.77 -13.66 -24.63
C PRO A 522 22.89 -12.61 -23.95
N ASN A 523 23.50 -11.50 -23.50
CA ASN A 523 22.85 -10.32 -22.91
C ASN A 523 22.15 -10.49 -21.55
N ARG A 524 22.20 -11.68 -20.91
CA ARG A 524 21.67 -11.98 -19.55
C ARG A 524 20.23 -11.49 -19.20
N GLN A 525 19.46 -10.98 -20.17
CA GLN A 525 18.08 -10.48 -20.03
C GLN A 525 17.93 -9.39 -18.98
N TYR A 526 18.81 -8.39 -19.02
CA TYR A 526 18.75 -7.22 -18.16
C TYR A 526 17.42 -6.45 -18.32
N PHE A 527 16.86 -6.01 -17.19
CA PHE A 527 15.65 -5.19 -17.11
C PHE A 527 16.00 -3.72 -17.26
N LYS A 528 15.13 -2.97 -17.93
CA LYS A 528 15.27 -1.52 -18.05
C LYS A 528 14.03 -0.81 -17.51
N GLY A 529 14.24 0.07 -16.54
CA GLY A 529 13.20 0.78 -15.79
C GLY A 529 13.28 0.47 -14.30
N GLN A 530 12.21 0.76 -13.56
CA GLN A 530 12.23 0.74 -12.09
C GLN A 530 11.51 -0.49 -11.53
N ILE A 531 12.03 -1.03 -10.42
CA ILE A 531 11.41 -2.13 -9.66
C ILE A 531 11.31 -1.73 -8.19
N ASP A 532 10.17 -2.05 -7.58
CA ASP A 532 9.88 -1.76 -6.18
C ASP A 532 9.06 -2.87 -5.50
N GLU A 533 9.05 -2.91 -4.17
CA GLU A 533 8.14 -3.72 -3.34
C GLU A 533 8.15 -5.22 -3.66
N ILE A 534 9.36 -5.80 -3.74
CA ILE A 534 9.52 -7.21 -4.03
C ILE A 534 9.11 -8.04 -2.82
N ARG A 535 8.13 -8.91 -3.00
CA ARG A 535 7.62 -9.81 -1.94
C ARG A 535 7.61 -11.25 -2.41
N VAL A 536 8.12 -12.15 -1.57
CA VAL A 536 8.19 -13.58 -1.84
C VAL A 536 7.54 -14.36 -0.69
N PHE A 537 6.53 -15.15 -1.00
CA PHE A 537 5.84 -16.02 -0.05
C PHE A 537 6.03 -17.50 -0.40
N ASN A 538 6.22 -18.37 0.60
CA ASN A 538 6.21 -19.84 0.43
C ASN A 538 4.79 -20.44 0.40
N LYS A 539 3.80 -19.63 0.02
CA LYS A 539 2.37 -19.94 0.06
C LYS A 539 1.73 -19.47 -1.23
N ALA A 540 0.76 -20.22 -1.75
CA ALA A 540 -0.09 -19.75 -2.83
C ALA A 540 -1.16 -18.81 -2.25
N LEU A 541 -1.03 -17.51 -2.49
CA LEU A 541 -1.95 -16.50 -1.98
C LEU A 541 -3.28 -16.53 -2.74
N THR A 542 -4.37 -16.23 -2.04
CA THR A 542 -5.69 -16.09 -2.65
C THR A 542 -5.82 -14.73 -3.36
N GLU A 543 -6.78 -14.60 -4.28
CA GLU A 543 -7.07 -13.33 -4.95
C GLU A 543 -7.37 -12.20 -3.95
N SER A 544 -8.14 -12.48 -2.90
CA SER A 544 -8.46 -11.54 -1.83
C SER A 544 -7.23 -11.08 -1.04
N GLN A 545 -6.28 -11.99 -0.79
CA GLN A 545 -5.02 -11.67 -0.13
C GLN A 545 -4.12 -10.80 -1.01
N VAL A 546 -4.02 -11.11 -2.32
CA VAL A 546 -3.25 -10.29 -3.28
C VAL A 546 -3.82 -8.88 -3.33
N LYS A 547 -5.13 -8.74 -3.61
CA LYS A 547 -5.79 -7.44 -3.74
C LYS A 547 -5.64 -6.54 -2.52
N ALA A 548 -5.64 -7.12 -1.33
CA ALA A 548 -5.47 -6.38 -0.08
C ALA A 548 -4.06 -5.82 0.13
N MET A 549 -3.06 -6.25 -0.65
CA MET A 549 -1.65 -5.86 -0.49
C MET A 549 -1.11 -5.02 -1.65
N VAL A 550 -1.79 -4.91 -2.79
CA VAL A 550 -1.24 -4.23 -3.99
C VAL A 550 -0.89 -2.77 -3.72
N TYR A 551 -1.83 -2.00 -3.17
CA TYR A 551 -1.75 -0.54 -3.07
C TYR A 551 -1.33 -0.05 -1.67
N GLN A 552 -0.51 -0.82 -0.98
CA GLN A 552 0.10 -0.44 0.30
C GLN A 552 1.30 -1.35 0.59
N GLU A 553 2.26 -0.86 1.38
CA GLU A 553 3.26 -1.71 2.01
C GLU A 553 2.65 -2.69 3.03
N ILE A 554 3.45 -3.66 3.46
CA ILE A 554 3.05 -4.66 4.45
C ILE A 554 3.91 -4.59 5.71
N ASN A 555 3.30 -4.90 6.84
CA ASN A 555 3.96 -5.09 8.12
C ASN A 555 3.77 -6.53 8.59
N ALA A 556 4.84 -7.18 9.04
CA ALA A 556 4.76 -8.48 9.71
C ALA A 556 4.79 -8.29 11.22
N ASP A 557 3.74 -8.69 11.93
CA ASP A 557 3.83 -8.83 13.38
C ASP A 557 4.39 -10.23 13.76
N SER A 558 4.37 -10.57 15.05
CA SER A 558 4.90 -11.86 15.51
C SER A 558 4.18 -13.06 14.87
N GLU A 559 2.94 -12.90 14.41
CA GLU A 559 2.09 -13.98 13.92
C GLU A 559 1.68 -13.82 12.46
N ASN A 560 1.20 -12.64 12.05
CA ASN A 560 0.50 -12.41 10.78
C ASN A 560 1.02 -11.21 9.98
N ILE A 561 0.71 -11.20 8.69
CA ILE A 561 0.93 -10.05 7.79
C ILE A 561 -0.27 -9.09 7.84
N LYS A 562 0.03 -7.79 7.89
CA LYS A 562 -0.92 -6.66 7.93
C LYS A 562 -0.56 -5.63 6.87
N GLY A 563 -1.54 -4.83 6.45
CA GLY A 563 -1.26 -3.63 5.67
C GLY A 563 -0.66 -2.50 6.52
N SER A 564 0.17 -1.66 5.91
CA SER A 564 0.73 -0.46 6.57
C SER A 564 -0.26 0.70 6.61
N VAL A 565 -0.99 0.92 5.51
CA VAL A 565 -1.97 2.01 5.36
C VAL A 565 -3.33 1.61 5.94
N ILE A 566 -3.80 0.40 5.62
CA ILE A 566 -4.96 -0.23 6.23
C ILE A 566 -4.44 -1.20 7.30
N PRO A 567 -4.50 -0.85 8.59
CA PRO A 567 -3.88 -1.63 9.66
C PRO A 567 -4.74 -2.84 10.07
N LYS A 568 -5.14 -3.65 9.08
CA LYS A 568 -5.90 -4.90 9.22
C LYS A 568 -5.02 -6.07 8.77
N ASN A 569 -5.27 -7.24 9.35
CA ASN A 569 -4.66 -8.48 8.86
C ASN A 569 -5.04 -8.70 7.40
N ILE A 570 -4.08 -9.16 6.60
CA ILE A 570 -4.36 -9.61 5.25
C ILE A 570 -5.03 -10.98 5.34
N VAL A 571 -6.27 -11.05 4.89
CA VAL A 571 -7.15 -12.22 5.05
C VAL A 571 -7.70 -12.68 3.71
N ASP A 572 -7.90 -13.99 3.59
CA ASP A 572 -8.82 -14.52 2.62
C ASP A 572 -10.25 -14.25 3.08
N VAL A 573 -10.97 -13.40 2.34
CA VAL A 573 -12.34 -12.97 2.69
C VAL A 573 -13.37 -14.10 2.69
N GLU A 574 -13.12 -15.20 1.97
CA GLU A 574 -14.06 -16.33 1.92
C GLU A 574 -13.92 -17.23 3.16
N THR A 575 -12.68 -17.49 3.59
CA THR A 575 -12.39 -18.44 4.67
C THR A 575 -12.05 -17.77 6.01
N GLY A 576 -11.74 -16.47 6.00
CA GLY A 576 -11.22 -15.72 7.14
C GLY A 576 -9.74 -16.02 7.47
N SER A 577 -9.05 -16.80 6.63
CA SER A 577 -7.68 -17.25 6.89
C SER A 577 -6.66 -16.13 6.71
N THR A 578 -5.78 -15.93 7.69
CA THR A 578 -4.67 -14.97 7.62
C THR A 578 -3.45 -15.55 6.89
N ILE A 579 -2.52 -14.67 6.54
CA ILE A 579 -1.17 -15.06 6.11
C ILE A 579 -0.26 -15.03 7.34
N SER A 580 0.40 -16.16 7.64
CA SER A 580 1.39 -16.19 8.72
C SER A 580 2.64 -15.43 8.29
N SER A 581 3.25 -14.71 9.22
CA SER A 581 4.56 -14.07 9.03
C SER A 581 5.67 -15.06 8.61
N ASP A 582 5.57 -16.34 9.01
CA ASP A 582 6.49 -17.40 8.58
C ASP A 582 6.34 -17.76 7.10
N ASN A 583 5.25 -17.32 6.46
CA ASN A 583 5.07 -17.52 5.03
C ASN A 583 5.83 -16.49 4.18
N LEU A 584 6.21 -15.34 4.73
CA LEU A 584 6.98 -14.31 4.04
C LEU A 584 8.46 -14.71 4.07
N ILE A 585 9.01 -15.10 2.91
CA ILE A 585 10.40 -15.56 2.76
C ILE A 585 11.35 -14.38 2.61
N ALA A 586 10.93 -13.38 1.84
CA ALA A 586 11.70 -12.17 1.57
C ALA A 586 10.75 -11.01 1.29
N TYR A 587 11.10 -9.83 1.80
CA TYR A 587 10.44 -8.58 1.50
C TYR A 587 11.48 -7.47 1.35
N TYR A 588 11.57 -6.88 0.16
CA TYR A 588 12.45 -5.76 -0.14
C TYR A 588 11.60 -4.54 -0.51
N PRO A 589 11.42 -3.59 0.42
CA PRO A 589 10.73 -2.31 0.16
C PRO A 589 11.55 -1.33 -0.70
N MET A 590 12.78 -1.69 -1.06
CA MET A 590 13.72 -0.88 -1.85
C MET A 590 14.10 0.50 -1.27
N THR A 591 13.70 0.79 -0.03
CA THR A 591 13.91 2.08 0.63
C THR A 591 15.12 2.12 1.58
N GLU A 592 15.31 1.11 2.43
CA GLU A 592 16.47 1.05 3.34
C GLU A 592 17.64 0.33 2.67
N ILE A 593 18.56 1.13 2.14
CA ILE A 593 19.78 0.69 1.47
C ILE A 593 20.96 1.00 2.37
N SER A 594 21.84 0.01 2.56
CA SER A 594 22.99 0.10 3.45
C SER A 594 24.21 -0.36 2.68
N SER A 595 25.12 0.59 2.36
CA SER A 595 26.21 0.39 1.40
C SER A 595 25.61 -0.16 0.08
N ASN A 596 26.10 -1.29 -0.42
CA ASN A 596 25.59 -1.93 -1.64
C ASN A 596 24.49 -2.99 -1.40
N GLN A 597 23.79 -3.00 -0.25
CA GLN A 597 22.78 -4.02 0.07
C GLN A 597 21.39 -3.45 0.34
N ILE A 598 20.37 -4.14 -0.15
CA ILE A 598 18.96 -3.90 0.20
C ILE A 598 18.55 -4.89 1.29
N LEU A 599 17.97 -4.35 2.37
CA LEU A 599 17.59 -5.12 3.55
C LEU A 599 16.31 -5.95 3.32
N ASP A 600 16.28 -7.14 3.91
CA ASP A 600 15.10 -8.01 3.95
C ASP A 600 14.26 -7.72 5.19
N TYR A 601 13.03 -7.23 4.99
CA TYR A 601 12.06 -6.92 6.04
C TYR A 601 11.26 -8.15 6.49
N SER A 602 11.54 -9.32 5.91
CA SER A 602 11.09 -10.59 6.46
C SER A 602 11.91 -11.00 7.69
N LYS A 603 11.47 -12.06 8.36
CA LYS A 603 12.21 -12.62 9.51
C LYS A 603 13.48 -13.40 9.11
N ASN A 604 13.74 -13.58 7.81
CA ASN A 604 14.76 -14.49 7.31
C ASN A 604 16.10 -13.80 6.99
N ASN A 605 16.15 -12.46 6.97
CA ASN A 605 17.37 -11.68 6.72
C ASN A 605 18.09 -12.09 5.41
N ASN A 606 17.32 -12.39 4.36
CA ASN A 606 17.81 -12.72 3.03
C ASN A 606 18.24 -11.45 2.28
N LYS A 607 19.27 -10.73 2.73
CA LYS A 607 19.73 -9.50 2.05
C LYS A 607 20.09 -9.75 0.58
N ILE A 608 19.91 -8.73 -0.26
CA ILE A 608 20.33 -8.74 -1.68
C ILE A 608 21.36 -7.64 -1.93
N THR A 609 22.38 -7.94 -2.71
CA THR A 609 23.45 -7.02 -3.09
C THR A 609 23.12 -6.38 -4.44
N MET A 610 23.25 -5.07 -4.51
CA MET A 610 23.19 -4.26 -5.73
C MET A 610 24.50 -4.42 -6.51
N ASN A 611 24.40 -4.50 -7.83
CA ASN A 611 25.55 -4.64 -8.71
C ASN A 611 25.34 -3.67 -9.87
N ASN A 612 26.31 -2.76 -10.05
CA ASN A 612 26.35 -1.71 -11.07
C ASN A 612 25.21 -0.66 -11.00
N ILE A 613 24.37 -0.72 -9.96
CA ILE A 613 23.33 0.26 -9.72
C ILE A 613 23.98 1.59 -9.32
N THR A 614 23.90 2.59 -10.20
CA THR A 614 24.45 3.93 -9.98
C THR A 614 23.40 4.98 -9.65
N THR A 615 22.09 4.66 -9.77
CA THR A 615 21.02 5.61 -9.44
C THR A 615 19.87 4.96 -8.68
N ILE A 616 19.28 5.75 -7.79
CA ILE A 616 18.09 5.38 -7.00
C ILE A 616 17.06 6.50 -7.15
N GLN A 617 15.80 6.11 -7.22
CA GLN A 617 14.71 7.00 -7.59
C GLN A 617 13.72 7.11 -6.42
N GLU A 618 13.08 8.27 -6.27
CA GLU A 618 11.95 8.43 -5.36
C GLU A 618 10.88 7.36 -5.61
N GLN A 619 10.33 6.79 -4.54
CA GLN A 619 9.22 5.85 -4.67
C GLN A 619 7.99 6.60 -5.21
N THR A 620 7.61 6.24 -6.44
CA THR A 620 6.46 6.84 -7.13
C THR A 620 5.34 5.84 -7.42
N ALA A 621 5.40 4.60 -6.90
CA ALA A 621 4.33 3.62 -7.05
C ALA A 621 3.10 3.98 -6.19
N PRO A 622 1.85 3.66 -6.63
CA PRO A 622 0.62 4.15 -5.98
C PRO A 622 0.25 3.38 -4.70
N MET A 623 1.03 3.50 -3.63
CA MET A 623 0.86 2.72 -2.39
C MET A 623 0.72 3.55 -1.11
N PRO A 624 -0.28 4.46 -1.00
CA PRO A 624 -1.51 4.50 -1.78
C PRO A 624 -1.52 5.57 -2.89
N TYR A 625 -2.62 5.69 -3.64
CA TYR A 625 -2.85 6.90 -4.46
C TYR A 625 -3.12 8.10 -3.55
N ILE A 626 -2.32 9.16 -3.68
CA ILE A 626 -2.39 10.38 -2.85
C ILE A 626 -2.63 11.60 -3.74
N THR A 627 -3.52 12.49 -3.31
CA THR A 627 -3.74 13.79 -3.98
C THR A 627 -2.68 14.80 -3.57
N ASP A 628 -2.21 15.62 -4.49
CA ASP A 628 -1.23 16.71 -4.24
C ASP A 628 -1.87 18.10 -4.33
N SER A 629 -2.87 18.27 -5.21
CA SER A 629 -3.49 19.58 -5.45
C SER A 629 -5.02 19.52 -5.43
N ASN A 630 -5.66 20.68 -5.25
CA ASN A 630 -7.12 20.75 -5.39
C ASN A 630 -7.48 20.57 -6.87
N GLY A 631 -8.46 19.73 -7.17
CA GLY A 631 -8.77 19.45 -8.57
C GLY A 631 -9.89 18.44 -8.78
N ALA A 632 -10.08 18.09 -10.05
CA ALA A 632 -10.96 16.98 -10.42
C ALA A 632 -10.24 15.65 -10.21
N TRP A 633 -10.97 14.62 -9.77
CA TRP A 633 -10.44 13.27 -9.58
C TRP A 633 -9.78 12.72 -10.84
N GLU A 634 -10.32 13.04 -12.02
CA GLU A 634 -9.86 12.48 -13.30
C GLU A 634 -8.64 13.21 -13.89
N SER A 635 -8.11 14.24 -13.21
CA SER A 635 -6.99 15.05 -13.70
C SER A 635 -5.67 14.58 -13.11
N GLU A 636 -4.69 14.24 -13.94
CA GLU A 636 -3.35 13.78 -13.50
C GLU A 636 -2.69 14.76 -12.52
N SER A 637 -2.78 16.06 -12.81
CA SER A 637 -2.23 17.13 -11.95
C SER A 637 -2.83 17.20 -10.54
N THR A 638 -3.94 16.50 -10.28
CA THR A 638 -4.55 16.40 -8.95
C THR A 638 -3.78 15.43 -8.05
N TRP A 639 -3.10 14.45 -8.65
CA TRP A 639 -2.45 13.33 -7.98
C TRP A 639 -0.95 13.52 -7.89
N LEU A 640 -0.35 13.06 -6.80
CA LEU A 640 1.06 13.28 -6.48
C LEU A 640 2.02 12.79 -7.58
N HIS A 641 1.75 11.62 -8.15
CA HIS A 641 2.50 11.05 -9.28
C HIS A 641 1.56 10.65 -10.42
N GLY A 642 0.59 11.54 -10.71
CA GLY A 642 -0.44 11.26 -11.71
C GLY A 642 0.07 11.06 -13.13
N ASP A 643 1.31 11.45 -13.42
CA ASP A 643 2.00 11.29 -14.70
C ASP A 643 2.55 9.87 -14.94
N VAL A 644 2.64 9.05 -13.88
CA VAL A 644 3.14 7.66 -13.93
C VAL A 644 2.15 6.65 -13.34
N TRP A 645 0.90 7.07 -13.14
CA TRP A 645 -0.20 6.29 -12.57
C TRP A 645 -1.35 6.11 -13.57
N ASP A 646 -2.05 4.98 -13.48
CA ASP A 646 -3.21 4.60 -14.32
C ASP A 646 -4.54 5.23 -13.84
N ILE A 647 -4.59 6.56 -13.69
CA ILE A 647 -5.71 7.28 -13.03
C ILE A 647 -6.68 7.98 -13.98
N GLU A 648 -6.27 8.20 -15.23
CA GLU A 648 -6.98 8.97 -16.24
C GLU A 648 -8.12 8.18 -16.90
N GLN A 649 -8.07 6.84 -16.84
CA GLN A 649 -9.12 5.96 -17.34
C GLN A 649 -9.93 5.35 -16.20
N LEU A 650 -10.98 6.04 -15.75
CA LEU A 650 -11.87 5.56 -14.68
C LEU A 650 -12.42 4.14 -14.86
N SER A 651 -12.58 3.67 -16.11
CA SER A 651 -13.03 2.29 -16.39
C SER A 651 -11.97 1.23 -16.08
N GLU A 652 -10.72 1.63 -15.93
CA GLU A 652 -9.57 0.77 -15.68
C GLU A 652 -9.15 0.78 -14.20
N ASN A 653 -9.56 1.82 -13.44
CA ASN A 653 -9.37 1.92 -11.99
C ASN A 653 -9.82 0.63 -11.27
N LYS A 654 -8.93 0.09 -10.45
CA LYS A 654 -9.20 -1.16 -9.73
C LYS A 654 -10.06 -0.94 -8.50
N ASP A 655 -11.12 -1.74 -8.36
CA ASP A 655 -12.04 -1.70 -7.21
C ASP A 655 -11.35 -1.86 -5.84
N TRP A 656 -10.13 -2.41 -5.83
CA TRP A 656 -9.33 -2.64 -4.63
C TRP A 656 -8.22 -1.61 -4.41
N CYS A 657 -8.26 -0.46 -5.09
CA CYS A 657 -7.34 0.63 -4.84
C CYS A 657 -7.47 1.19 -3.41
N ILE A 658 -6.39 1.77 -2.91
CA ILE A 658 -6.36 2.53 -1.67
C ILE A 658 -6.11 3.98 -2.05
N VAL A 659 -7.01 4.87 -1.63
CA VAL A 659 -6.99 6.29 -1.99
C VAL A 659 -6.94 7.14 -0.74
N GLN A 660 -6.01 8.09 -0.71
CA GLN A 660 -5.90 9.13 0.31
C GLN A 660 -6.14 10.51 -0.30
N ILE A 661 -7.22 11.14 0.15
CA ILE A 661 -7.65 12.48 -0.21
C ILE A 661 -7.09 13.47 0.81
N SER A 662 -6.00 14.14 0.44
CA SER A 662 -5.33 15.17 1.23
C SER A 662 -5.70 16.59 0.79
N ASN A 663 -6.41 16.75 -0.33
CA ASN A 663 -6.80 18.04 -0.90
C ASN A 663 -8.32 18.11 -1.14
N ASN A 664 -8.83 19.25 -1.62
CA ASN A 664 -10.25 19.36 -2.00
C ASN A 664 -10.44 18.83 -3.43
N ILE A 665 -11.08 17.68 -3.51
CA ILE A 665 -11.30 16.93 -4.75
C ILE A 665 -12.76 16.94 -5.12
N GLU A 666 -13.03 17.06 -6.41
CA GLU A 666 -14.36 16.92 -6.97
C GLU A 666 -14.39 15.76 -7.97
N THR A 667 -15.50 15.02 -8.01
CA THR A 667 -15.75 14.01 -9.06
C THR A 667 -17.21 14.02 -9.47
N SER A 668 -17.48 13.65 -10.72
CA SER A 668 -18.84 13.43 -11.27
C SER A 668 -19.01 11.99 -11.75
N SER A 669 -18.36 11.05 -11.05
CA SER A 669 -18.29 9.63 -11.39
C SER A 669 -18.44 8.75 -10.15
N SER A 670 -18.80 7.49 -10.36
CA SER A 670 -18.85 6.50 -9.29
C SER A 670 -17.47 5.88 -9.06
N HIS A 671 -17.11 5.61 -7.80
CA HIS A 671 -15.82 5.05 -7.41
C HIS A 671 -15.98 3.87 -6.46
N ASN A 672 -15.18 2.83 -6.69
CA ASN A 672 -15.02 1.69 -5.80
C ASN A 672 -13.61 1.73 -5.21
N THR A 673 -13.49 1.52 -3.90
CA THR A 673 -12.21 1.51 -3.19
C THR A 673 -12.13 0.35 -2.21
N PHE A 674 -10.93 -0.18 -1.99
CA PHE A 674 -10.63 -1.01 -0.83
C PHE A 674 -10.48 -0.16 0.41
N GLY A 675 -9.65 0.88 0.30
CA GLY A 675 -9.40 1.88 1.33
C GLY A 675 -9.74 3.28 0.82
N LEU A 676 -10.48 4.06 1.59
CA LEU A 676 -10.67 5.49 1.34
C LEU A 676 -10.30 6.25 2.61
N ILE A 677 -9.34 7.15 2.49
CA ILE A 677 -8.87 8.03 3.56
C ILE A 677 -9.17 9.46 3.12
N ILE A 678 -9.87 10.22 3.95
CA ILE A 678 -10.09 11.66 3.71
C ILE A 678 -9.48 12.40 4.89
N ASP A 679 -8.41 13.13 4.64
CA ASP A 679 -7.63 13.80 5.69
C ASP A 679 -8.34 15.01 6.27
N HIS A 680 -7.86 15.44 7.45
CA HIS A 680 -8.42 16.58 8.13
C HIS A 680 -8.23 17.85 7.29
N GLY A 681 -9.32 18.61 7.09
CA GLY A 681 -9.32 19.84 6.29
C GLY A 681 -9.57 19.62 4.79
N SER A 682 -9.64 18.36 4.35
CA SER A 682 -9.84 17.96 2.96
C SER A 682 -11.29 17.55 2.71
N THR A 683 -11.76 17.73 1.47
CA THR A 683 -13.14 17.41 1.07
C THR A 683 -13.15 16.61 -0.22
N LEU A 684 -13.82 15.46 -0.24
CA LEU A 684 -14.21 14.79 -1.47
C LEU A 684 -15.67 15.15 -1.81
N THR A 685 -15.88 15.91 -2.88
CA THR A 685 -17.19 16.33 -3.36
C THR A 685 -17.64 15.45 -4.52
N VAL A 686 -18.71 14.70 -4.31
CA VAL A 686 -19.33 13.83 -5.32
C VAL A 686 -20.50 14.58 -5.94
N LYS A 687 -20.27 15.16 -7.11
CA LYS A 687 -21.27 15.92 -7.89
C LYS A 687 -22.17 14.98 -8.64
N GLY A 688 -23.43 15.36 -8.85
CA GLY A 688 -24.41 14.50 -9.51
C GLY A 688 -24.91 13.40 -8.57
N SER A 689 -25.24 12.24 -9.14
CA SER A 689 -25.85 11.11 -8.43
C SER A 689 -25.01 9.84 -8.61
N HIS A 690 -23.92 9.73 -7.85
CA HIS A 690 -22.90 8.69 -8.00
C HIS A 690 -22.64 7.88 -6.72
N LEU A 691 -22.05 6.71 -6.91
CA LEU A 691 -21.72 5.77 -5.84
C LEU A 691 -20.29 6.00 -5.36
N ILE A 692 -20.11 6.11 -4.03
CA ILE A 692 -18.82 5.84 -3.39
C ILE A 692 -18.95 4.53 -2.64
N LYS A 693 -18.29 3.49 -3.15
CA LYS A 693 -18.25 2.16 -2.51
C LYS A 693 -16.91 1.96 -1.82
N ASN A 694 -16.94 1.56 -0.56
CA ASN A 694 -15.76 1.18 0.19
C ASN A 694 -15.90 -0.26 0.69
N SER A 695 -14.92 -1.09 0.37
CA SER A 695 -14.99 -2.53 0.62
C SER A 695 -14.26 -2.98 1.90
N SER A 696 -13.29 -2.24 2.43
CA SER A 696 -12.50 -2.71 3.60
C SER A 696 -12.26 -1.67 4.70
N TYR A 697 -11.94 -0.42 4.34
CA TYR A 697 -11.54 0.58 5.33
C TYR A 697 -11.87 2.00 4.88
N LEU A 698 -12.66 2.71 5.68
CA LEU A 698 -12.96 4.13 5.50
C LEU A 698 -12.41 4.92 6.70
N LYS A 699 -11.38 5.73 6.47
CA LYS A 699 -10.85 6.68 7.47
C LYS A 699 -11.33 8.08 7.12
N LEU A 700 -12.32 8.56 7.86
CA LEU A 700 -12.97 9.84 7.62
C LEU A 700 -12.50 10.87 8.65
N ASN A 701 -11.47 11.65 8.32
CA ASN A 701 -11.00 12.77 9.13
C ASN A 701 -11.51 14.13 8.63
N GLY A 702 -11.74 14.25 7.32
CA GLY A 702 -12.31 15.42 6.66
C GLY A 702 -13.78 15.25 6.29
N VAL A 703 -14.15 15.71 5.09
CA VAL A 703 -15.54 15.75 4.62
C VAL A 703 -15.75 14.92 3.37
N LEU A 704 -16.78 14.06 3.39
CA LEU A 704 -17.33 13.45 2.18
C LEU A 704 -18.65 14.14 1.83
N ASP A 705 -18.66 14.97 0.78
CA ASP A 705 -19.82 15.73 0.35
C ASP A 705 -20.60 15.00 -0.76
N LEU A 706 -21.75 14.41 -0.41
CA LEU A 706 -22.59 13.63 -1.32
C LEU A 706 -23.72 14.52 -1.86
N MET A 707 -23.56 15.02 -3.09
CA MET A 707 -24.58 15.83 -3.75
C MET A 707 -25.73 14.97 -4.31
N GLU A 708 -26.86 15.61 -4.60
CA GLU A 708 -28.07 15.00 -5.18
C GLU A 708 -28.42 13.62 -4.57
N ASP A 709 -28.49 12.55 -5.38
CA ASP A 709 -28.79 11.18 -4.94
C ASP A 709 -27.50 10.35 -4.76
N SER A 710 -26.33 10.98 -4.60
CA SER A 710 -25.06 10.28 -4.34
C SER A 710 -25.08 9.58 -2.98
N GLN A 711 -24.43 8.41 -2.91
CA GLN A 711 -24.52 7.51 -1.75
C GLN A 711 -23.16 6.93 -1.36
N LEU A 712 -23.01 6.66 -0.07
CA LEU A 712 -21.88 5.92 0.49
C LEU A 712 -22.32 4.48 0.83
N LEU A 713 -21.72 3.51 0.15
CA LEU A 713 -21.94 2.09 0.37
C LEU A 713 -20.68 1.46 0.99
N GLN A 714 -20.80 1.01 2.24
CA GLN A 714 -19.77 0.24 2.93
C GLN A 714 -20.19 -1.23 2.95
N THR A 715 -19.28 -2.14 2.56
CA THR A 715 -19.59 -3.58 2.54
C THR A 715 -19.48 -4.22 3.93
N ILE A 716 -19.81 -5.52 4.04
CA ILE A 716 -19.67 -6.30 5.28
C ILE A 716 -18.22 -6.40 5.79
N ASN A 717 -17.24 -6.09 4.96
CA ASN A 717 -15.83 -6.09 5.33
C ASN A 717 -15.29 -4.68 5.62
N SER A 718 -16.10 -3.64 5.42
CA SER A 718 -15.71 -2.24 5.58
C SER A 718 -15.89 -1.73 7.01
N ASP A 719 -14.80 -1.30 7.62
CA ASP A 719 -14.78 -0.66 8.93
C ASP A 719 -14.59 0.85 8.80
N LEU A 720 -15.26 1.61 9.67
CA LEU A 720 -15.21 3.07 9.73
C LEU A 720 -14.32 3.51 10.90
N VAL A 721 -13.38 4.41 10.60
CA VAL A 721 -12.56 5.15 11.57
C VAL A 721 -12.76 6.63 11.31
N THR A 722 -12.96 7.42 12.36
CA THR A 722 -13.28 8.86 12.24
C THR A 722 -12.48 9.71 13.23
N SER A 723 -12.19 10.96 12.83
CA SER A 723 -11.74 12.01 13.75
C SER A 723 -12.92 12.73 14.42
N ALA A 724 -12.65 13.75 15.24
CA ALA A 724 -13.69 14.62 15.80
C ALA A 724 -14.41 15.48 14.75
N ASP A 725 -13.78 15.67 13.58
CA ASP A 725 -14.28 16.51 12.49
C ASP A 725 -14.80 15.72 11.29
N GLY A 726 -14.44 14.44 11.21
CA GLY A 726 -14.89 13.48 10.21
C GLY A 726 -16.41 13.44 10.06
N LYS A 727 -16.89 13.75 8.86
CA LYS A 727 -18.33 13.81 8.59
C LYS A 727 -18.67 13.57 7.12
N ILE A 728 -19.90 13.16 6.86
CA ILE A 728 -20.51 13.24 5.55
C ILE A 728 -21.50 14.40 5.49
N LEU A 729 -21.76 14.90 4.29
CA LEU A 729 -22.90 15.77 3.98
C LEU A 729 -23.83 14.99 3.04
N ARG A 730 -24.96 14.50 3.56
CA ARG A 730 -25.94 13.74 2.77
C ARG A 730 -27.23 14.56 2.64
N ARG A 731 -27.62 14.88 1.40
CA ARG A 731 -28.84 15.65 1.11
C ARG A 731 -30.04 14.72 0.93
N GLN A 732 -31.20 15.11 1.43
CA GLN A 732 -32.44 14.40 1.18
C GLN A 732 -33.62 15.38 1.23
N GLU A 733 -34.63 15.19 0.39
CA GLU A 733 -35.73 16.13 0.24
C GLU A 733 -37.04 15.55 0.78
N GLY A 734 -37.71 16.31 1.65
CA GLY A 734 -39.07 16.00 2.11
C GLY A 734 -40.08 17.03 1.59
N THR A 735 -41.38 16.82 1.84
CA THR A 735 -42.39 17.84 1.53
C THR A 735 -42.12 19.13 2.31
N SER A 736 -42.22 20.27 1.61
CA SER A 736 -42.11 21.60 2.21
C SER A 736 -43.37 22.00 2.99
N SER A 737 -44.49 21.25 2.89
CA SER A 737 -45.77 21.67 3.47
C SER A 737 -45.75 21.76 5.00
N LEU A 738 -46.22 22.90 5.53
CA LEU A 738 -46.41 23.12 6.97
C LEU A 738 -47.40 22.14 7.61
N TYR A 739 -48.28 21.52 6.81
CA TYR A 739 -49.39 20.72 7.30
C TYR A 739 -49.12 19.22 7.23
N ARG A 740 -48.15 18.79 6.43
CA ARG A 740 -47.94 17.38 6.05
C ARG A 740 -46.69 16.80 6.67
N TYR A 741 -46.78 15.54 7.07
CA TYR A 741 -45.68 14.81 7.69
C TYR A 741 -44.72 14.19 6.67
N ASN A 742 -43.45 14.27 7.01
CA ASN A 742 -42.37 13.43 6.49
C ASN A 742 -41.98 12.42 7.58
N TYR A 743 -41.69 11.19 7.16
CA TYR A 743 -41.21 10.11 8.03
C TYR A 743 -39.74 9.88 7.71
N TRP A 744 -38.89 10.05 8.72
CA TRP A 744 -37.45 10.16 8.58
C TRP A 744 -36.72 9.12 9.42
N GLY A 745 -35.56 8.70 8.95
CA GLY A 745 -34.46 8.13 9.72
C GLY A 745 -33.20 8.95 9.48
N SER A 746 -32.19 8.78 10.33
CA SER A 746 -30.91 9.48 10.15
C SER A 746 -29.84 8.57 9.56
N PRO A 747 -29.22 8.94 8.41
CA PRO A 747 -28.06 8.24 7.86
C PRO A 747 -26.75 8.50 8.66
N VAL A 748 -26.79 9.46 9.60
CA VAL A 748 -25.65 9.92 10.38
C VAL A 748 -25.95 9.96 11.88
N GLY A 749 -24.91 9.91 12.69
CA GLY A 749 -24.93 10.21 14.11
C GLY A 749 -24.08 11.44 14.44
N ALA A 750 -24.03 11.80 15.71
CA ALA A 750 -23.09 12.82 16.21
C ALA A 750 -21.63 12.55 15.75
N LYS A 751 -20.88 13.61 15.47
CA LYS A 751 -19.44 13.50 15.18
C LYS A 751 -18.68 12.97 16.39
N GLY A 752 -17.60 12.23 16.17
CA GLY A 752 -16.79 11.71 17.26
C GLY A 752 -15.64 10.85 16.75
N VAL A 753 -14.61 10.71 17.59
CA VAL A 753 -13.45 9.86 17.31
C VAL A 753 -13.85 8.40 17.48
N THR A 754 -13.50 7.57 16.51
CA THR A 754 -13.68 6.11 16.58
C THR A 754 -12.35 5.40 16.34
N ALA A 755 -12.18 4.24 16.96
CA ALA A 755 -11.00 3.40 16.76
C ALA A 755 -11.33 2.26 15.78
N LEU A 756 -10.29 1.75 15.09
CA LEU A 756 -10.44 0.58 14.24
C LEU A 756 -10.95 -0.60 15.08
N SER A 757 -12.07 -1.15 14.65
CA SER A 757 -12.78 -2.27 15.28
C SER A 757 -13.66 -2.91 14.21
N ASN A 758 -13.99 -4.20 14.38
CA ASN A 758 -14.93 -4.85 13.48
C ASN A 758 -16.33 -4.25 13.68
N ASN A 759 -16.71 -3.35 12.77
CA ASN A 759 -18.02 -2.69 12.77
C ASN A 759 -19.14 -3.65 12.39
N ASN A 760 -18.81 -4.78 11.76
CA ASN A 760 -19.73 -5.76 11.18
C ASN A 760 -19.81 -7.05 12.01
N ALA A 761 -19.41 -6.99 13.28
CA ALA A 761 -19.56 -8.10 14.21
C ALA A 761 -21.05 -8.44 14.43
N ALA A 762 -21.34 -9.63 14.97
CA ALA A 762 -22.71 -10.04 15.32
C ALA A 762 -23.30 -9.23 16.50
N THR A 763 -22.52 -8.33 17.11
CA THR A 763 -22.95 -7.44 18.18
C THR A 763 -23.18 -6.04 17.65
N ASN A 764 -24.04 -5.26 18.30
CA ASN A 764 -24.30 -3.87 17.95
C ASN A 764 -22.99 -3.06 17.87
N ASN A 765 -22.79 -2.32 16.77
CA ASN A 765 -21.61 -1.48 16.59
C ASN A 765 -21.69 -0.26 17.51
N THR A 766 -20.89 -0.27 18.57
CA THR A 766 -20.83 0.79 19.59
C THR A 766 -20.27 2.12 19.07
N ASN A 767 -19.69 2.13 17.86
CA ASN A 767 -19.22 3.37 17.24
C ASN A 767 -20.37 4.20 16.67
N ASN A 768 -21.55 3.62 16.43
CA ASN A 768 -22.72 4.39 16.03
C ASN A 768 -23.22 5.22 17.22
N THR A 769 -23.59 6.46 16.94
CA THR A 769 -23.98 7.46 17.95
C THR A 769 -25.32 8.04 17.59
N ALA A 770 -26.12 8.38 18.59
CA ALA A 770 -27.41 9.00 18.36
C ALA A 770 -27.32 10.30 17.56
N PHE A 771 -28.40 10.58 16.84
CA PHE A 771 -28.64 11.81 16.09
C PHE A 771 -29.54 12.75 16.88
N THR A 772 -29.38 14.05 16.72
CA THR A 772 -30.31 15.06 17.25
C THR A 772 -30.76 15.99 16.13
N LEU A 773 -32.00 16.48 16.21
CA LEU A 773 -32.62 17.23 15.10
C LEU A 773 -31.97 18.59 14.84
N ASP A 774 -31.33 19.18 15.84
CA ASP A 774 -30.55 20.41 15.72
C ASP A 774 -29.28 20.27 14.87
N MET A 775 -28.91 19.04 14.48
CA MET A 775 -27.85 18.76 13.51
C MET A 775 -28.28 18.96 12.05
N ILE A 776 -29.59 19.06 11.76
CA ILE A 776 -30.08 19.20 10.38
C ILE A 776 -29.77 20.60 9.86
N LYS A 777 -29.26 20.64 8.62
CA LYS A 777 -28.94 21.87 7.90
C LYS A 777 -29.82 22.05 6.67
N ASP A 778 -29.91 23.30 6.21
CA ASP A 778 -30.53 23.65 4.94
C ASP A 778 -29.60 23.39 3.74
N GLU A 779 -30.04 23.80 2.55
CA GLU A 779 -29.29 23.66 1.29
C GLU A 779 -27.99 24.47 1.20
N ILE A 780 -27.82 25.51 2.03
CA ILE A 780 -26.62 26.35 2.09
C ILE A 780 -25.73 26.03 3.31
N GLY A 781 -26.07 24.98 4.07
CA GLY A 781 -25.26 24.46 5.18
C GLY A 781 -25.47 25.16 6.53
N ILE A 782 -26.56 25.91 6.70
CA ILE A 782 -26.94 26.57 7.94
C ILE A 782 -27.89 25.67 8.73
N ASN A 783 -27.71 25.59 10.06
CA ASN A 783 -28.61 24.81 10.92
C ASN A 783 -30.05 25.33 10.79
N LEU A 784 -30.99 24.42 10.59
CA LEU A 784 -32.41 24.78 10.53
C LEU A 784 -32.89 25.31 11.87
N SER A 785 -33.69 26.37 11.80
CA SER A 785 -34.30 26.97 12.98
C SER A 785 -35.59 26.26 13.36
N PHE A 786 -35.90 26.25 14.66
CA PHE A 786 -37.10 25.62 15.21
C PHE A 786 -38.10 26.64 15.76
N THR A 787 -39.38 26.28 15.77
CA THR A 787 -40.45 27.07 16.39
C THR A 787 -41.33 26.18 17.28
N PRO A 788 -41.73 26.62 18.49
CA PRO A 788 -42.67 25.88 19.33
C PRO A 788 -44.13 26.03 18.86
N SER A 789 -44.38 26.94 17.93
CA SER A 789 -45.70 27.12 17.30
C SER A 789 -46.03 25.95 16.38
N HIS A 790 -47.31 25.73 16.06
CA HIS A 790 -47.73 24.69 15.11
C HIS A 790 -47.07 24.83 13.73
N HIS A 791 -46.70 26.05 13.31
CA HIS A 791 -45.87 26.29 12.13
C HIS A 791 -45.29 27.71 12.15
N GLU A 792 -44.20 27.92 11.41
CA GLU A 792 -43.64 29.22 11.03
C GLU A 792 -42.84 29.00 9.74
N VAL A 793 -43.04 29.83 8.71
CA VAL A 793 -42.36 29.67 7.41
C VAL A 793 -40.84 29.75 7.59
N GLY A 794 -40.11 28.81 7.00
CA GLY A 794 -38.66 28.67 7.09
C GLY A 794 -38.17 27.96 8.34
N LYS A 795 -39.06 27.42 9.19
CA LYS A 795 -38.68 26.74 10.44
C LYS A 795 -39.36 25.39 10.59
N ILE A 796 -38.67 24.48 11.26
CA ILE A 796 -39.24 23.21 11.70
C ILE A 796 -40.06 23.45 12.97
N SER A 797 -41.31 22.98 12.99
CA SER A 797 -42.13 23.05 14.20
C SER A 797 -41.76 21.93 15.17
N SER A 798 -41.34 22.28 16.39
CA SER A 798 -41.06 21.30 17.44
C SER A 798 -42.33 20.66 18.03
N TYR A 799 -43.52 21.18 17.70
CA TYR A 799 -44.80 20.62 18.12
C TYR A 799 -45.13 19.31 17.38
N TRP A 800 -44.57 19.12 16.19
CA TRP A 800 -44.85 17.99 15.29
C TRP A 800 -43.72 16.98 15.19
N LEU A 801 -42.88 16.89 16.23
CA LEU A 801 -41.78 15.95 16.31
C LEU A 801 -42.17 14.75 17.17
N TYR A 802 -42.30 13.58 16.54
CA TYR A 802 -42.69 12.36 17.24
C TYR A 802 -41.90 11.13 16.77
N THR A 803 -41.75 10.16 17.66
CA THR A 803 -41.33 8.78 17.35
C THR A 803 -42.38 7.78 17.84
N TYR A 804 -42.27 6.52 17.40
CA TYR A 804 -43.20 5.46 17.77
C TYR A 804 -42.42 4.19 18.10
N ILE A 805 -42.39 3.81 19.38
CA ILE A 805 -41.51 2.76 19.91
C ILE A 805 -42.35 1.72 20.63
N ASN A 806 -42.45 0.52 20.05
CA ASN A 806 -43.26 -0.59 20.57
C ASN A 806 -44.67 -0.12 20.97
N GLY A 807 -45.33 0.66 20.13
CA GLY A 807 -46.64 1.26 20.45
C GLY A 807 -47.80 0.32 20.09
N LEU A 808 -48.89 0.37 20.85
CA LEU A 808 -50.08 -0.47 20.66
C LEU A 808 -51.26 0.31 20.06
N SER A 809 -51.22 1.63 20.18
CA SER A 809 -52.31 2.52 19.81
C SER A 809 -51.80 3.87 19.37
N TYR A 810 -52.67 4.64 18.71
CA TYR A 810 -52.39 6.02 18.32
C TYR A 810 -51.89 6.91 19.48
N TRP A 811 -52.20 6.59 20.73
CA TRP A 811 -51.78 7.41 21.88
C TRP A 811 -50.35 7.15 22.34
N ASP A 812 -49.67 6.16 21.76
CA ASP A 812 -48.30 5.77 22.12
C ASP A 812 -47.23 6.53 21.32
N TRP A 813 -47.61 7.45 20.42
CA TRP A 813 -46.68 8.39 19.80
C TRP A 813 -45.98 9.25 20.87
N ALA A 814 -44.66 9.16 20.93
CA ALA A 814 -43.83 9.86 21.89
C ALA A 814 -43.31 11.17 21.30
N VAL A 815 -43.47 12.28 22.03
CA VAL A 815 -42.96 13.60 21.65
C VAL A 815 -41.44 13.60 21.71
N LEU A 816 -40.81 14.24 20.73
CA LEU A 816 -39.38 14.53 20.71
C LEU A 816 -39.15 16.04 20.85
N ASP A 817 -38.16 16.41 21.67
CA ASP A 817 -37.57 17.74 21.64
C ASP A 817 -36.38 17.76 20.65
N THR A 818 -35.93 18.96 20.23
CA THR A 818 -34.86 19.13 19.22
C THR A 818 -33.54 18.46 19.58
N ASN A 819 -33.28 18.28 20.88
CA ASN A 819 -32.04 17.72 21.40
C ASN A 819 -32.22 16.27 21.89
N THR A 820 -33.37 15.65 21.63
CA THR A 820 -33.62 14.26 22.02
C THR A 820 -32.72 13.34 21.20
N PRO A 821 -31.86 12.52 21.83
CA PRO A 821 -31.06 11.55 21.10
C PRO A 821 -31.96 10.52 20.41
N ILE A 822 -31.82 10.39 19.09
CA ILE A 822 -32.48 9.39 18.25
C ILE A 822 -31.42 8.35 17.88
N GLU A 823 -31.56 7.14 18.41
CA GLU A 823 -30.64 6.04 18.15
C GLU A 823 -30.65 5.65 16.66
N SER A 824 -29.51 5.18 16.16
CA SER A 824 -29.39 4.77 14.75
C SER A 824 -30.43 3.70 14.40
N GLY A 825 -31.18 3.94 13.33
CA GLY A 825 -32.24 3.07 12.83
C GLY A 825 -33.63 3.31 13.45
N VAL A 826 -33.73 4.14 14.50
CA VAL A 826 -35.01 4.63 15.01
C VAL A 826 -35.51 5.78 14.12
N GLY A 827 -36.77 5.71 13.71
CA GLY A 827 -37.38 6.74 12.89
C GLY A 827 -38.10 7.82 13.71
N TYR A 828 -38.33 8.96 13.07
CA TYR A 828 -39.09 10.08 13.60
C TYR A 828 -39.98 10.72 12.54
N THR A 829 -40.89 11.57 12.97
CA THR A 829 -41.79 12.33 12.10
C THR A 829 -41.54 13.83 12.26
N GLN A 830 -41.72 14.56 11.17
CA GLN A 830 -41.54 16.01 11.13
C GLN A 830 -42.42 16.61 10.02
N LYS A 831 -43.01 17.79 10.25
CA LYS A 831 -43.68 18.55 9.18
C LYS A 831 -42.73 19.46 8.41
N GLY A 832 -43.10 19.79 7.17
CA GLY A 832 -42.31 20.69 6.32
C GLY A 832 -42.17 22.12 6.86
N THR A 833 -41.21 22.85 6.30
CA THR A 833 -40.80 24.20 6.74
C THR A 833 -41.67 25.34 6.18
N GLY A 834 -42.49 25.09 5.18
CA GLY A 834 -43.34 26.08 4.50
C GLY A 834 -42.61 26.94 3.48
N ASN A 835 -41.36 26.59 3.13
CA ASN A 835 -40.60 27.27 2.09
C ASN A 835 -41.26 27.10 0.70
N ALA A 836 -41.01 28.05 -0.20
CA ALA A 836 -41.59 28.03 -1.54
C ALA A 836 -41.10 26.80 -2.34
N GLY A 837 -42.01 26.08 -2.98
CA GLY A 837 -41.73 24.82 -3.68
C GLY A 837 -42.55 23.66 -3.11
N LEU A 838 -42.46 22.48 -3.74
CA LEU A 838 -43.13 21.26 -3.26
C LEU A 838 -42.28 20.48 -2.24
N GLU A 839 -40.96 20.71 -2.27
CA GLU A 839 -39.96 20.00 -1.49
C GLU A 839 -39.01 20.96 -0.77
N GLN A 840 -38.45 20.51 0.35
CA GLN A 840 -37.36 21.15 1.08
C GLN A 840 -36.19 20.17 1.14
N GLN A 841 -35.00 20.64 0.77
CA GLN A 841 -33.77 19.88 0.94
C GLN A 841 -33.27 19.99 2.39
N TYR A 842 -32.95 18.86 2.98
CA TYR A 842 -32.34 18.74 4.29
C TYR A 842 -30.94 18.13 4.11
N THR A 843 -29.94 18.74 4.73
CA THR A 843 -28.57 18.24 4.74
C THR A 843 -28.31 17.57 6.09
N PHE A 844 -28.15 16.25 6.07
CA PHE A 844 -27.70 15.47 7.22
C PHE A 844 -26.17 15.57 7.29
N GLU A 845 -25.68 16.34 8.25
CA GLU A 845 -24.25 16.51 8.54
C GLU A 845 -23.88 15.75 9.82
N GLY A 846 -22.98 14.77 9.70
CA GLY A 846 -22.54 14.01 10.86
C GLY A 846 -21.66 12.82 10.47
N LYS A 847 -21.32 12.00 11.47
CA LYS A 847 -20.57 10.76 11.25
C LYS A 847 -21.50 9.73 10.60
N PRO A 848 -21.13 9.07 9.49
CA PRO A 848 -21.99 8.06 8.88
C PRO A 848 -22.22 6.90 9.85
N ASN A 849 -23.43 6.35 9.87
CA ASN A 849 -23.65 5.08 10.55
C ASN A 849 -23.07 3.93 9.71
N ASN A 850 -22.39 2.98 10.36
CA ASN A 850 -21.74 1.84 9.70
C ASN A 850 -21.96 0.52 10.45
N GLY A 851 -21.95 -0.59 9.70
CA GLY A 851 -21.94 -1.93 10.26
C GLY A 851 -23.24 -2.32 10.97
N THR A 852 -23.17 -3.31 11.85
CA THR A 852 -24.32 -3.92 12.52
C THR A 852 -24.98 -2.94 13.49
N ILE A 853 -26.29 -2.71 13.35
CA ILE A 853 -27.13 -1.93 14.25
C ILE A 853 -28.26 -2.83 14.75
N LEU A 854 -28.31 -3.04 16.06
CA LEU A 854 -29.34 -3.86 16.71
C LEU A 854 -30.25 -2.98 17.56
N ILE A 855 -31.53 -2.97 17.24
CA ILE A 855 -32.55 -2.25 17.99
C ILE A 855 -33.36 -3.24 18.79
N ASN A 856 -33.29 -3.14 20.11
CA ASN A 856 -34.07 -3.99 21.00
C ASN A 856 -35.56 -3.62 20.92
N VAL A 857 -36.39 -4.59 20.58
CA VAL A 857 -37.84 -4.45 20.45
C VAL A 857 -38.56 -5.36 21.42
N THR A 858 -39.75 -4.95 21.82
CA THR A 858 -40.59 -5.69 22.76
C THR A 858 -41.98 -5.79 22.18
N ASP A 859 -42.46 -7.01 21.97
CA ASP A 859 -43.85 -7.25 21.62
C ASP A 859 -44.75 -7.04 22.85
N LYS A 860 -45.12 -5.77 23.09
CA LYS A 860 -46.03 -5.40 24.19
C LYS A 860 -47.41 -6.03 24.06
N GLY A 861 -47.78 -6.42 22.85
CA GLY A 861 -49.00 -7.11 22.49
C GLY A 861 -49.09 -8.55 22.97
N GLY A 862 -47.92 -9.19 23.04
CA GLY A 862 -47.75 -10.61 23.33
C GLY A 862 -48.01 -11.50 22.10
N ALA A 863 -47.44 -12.71 22.15
CA ALA A 863 -47.49 -13.67 21.06
C ALA A 863 -48.91 -13.90 20.52
N GLY A 864 -49.11 -13.67 19.22
CA GLY A 864 -50.42 -13.75 18.57
C GLY A 864 -51.18 -12.43 18.51
N SER A 865 -50.44 -11.31 18.41
CA SER A 865 -50.96 -9.96 18.20
C SER A 865 -52.21 -9.93 17.32
N VAL A 866 -53.32 -9.45 17.89
CA VAL A 866 -54.58 -9.25 17.17
C VAL A 866 -54.58 -7.81 16.66
N PRO A 867 -54.73 -7.58 15.34
CA PRO A 867 -54.83 -6.25 14.77
C PRO A 867 -55.85 -5.39 15.52
N SER A 868 -55.44 -4.16 15.86
CA SER A 868 -56.25 -3.17 16.59
C SER A 868 -56.58 -3.48 18.06
N VAL A 869 -56.03 -4.55 18.65
CA VAL A 869 -56.19 -4.87 20.09
C VAL A 869 -54.84 -5.00 20.79
N SER A 870 -53.88 -5.68 20.15
CA SER A 870 -52.55 -5.94 20.71
C SER A 870 -51.42 -5.83 19.69
N LYS A 871 -51.65 -5.25 18.50
CA LYS A 871 -50.60 -5.08 17.50
C LYS A 871 -49.49 -4.16 18.01
N THR A 872 -48.27 -4.66 18.18
CA THR A 872 -47.11 -3.84 18.53
C THR A 872 -46.48 -3.31 17.25
N GLU A 873 -46.35 -2.00 17.11
CA GLU A 873 -45.72 -1.36 15.96
C GLU A 873 -44.50 -0.53 16.38
N TYR A 874 -43.55 -0.38 15.45
CA TYR A 874 -42.33 0.39 15.67
C TYR A 874 -42.02 1.23 14.43
N LEU A 875 -41.67 2.50 14.63
CA LEU A 875 -41.18 3.41 13.58
C LEU A 875 -39.65 3.30 13.47
N PHE A 876 -39.20 2.66 12.42
CA PHE A 876 -37.80 2.58 12.03
C PHE A 876 -37.48 3.63 10.96
N GLY A 877 -36.20 3.81 10.66
CA GLY A 877 -35.79 4.54 9.48
C GLY A 877 -34.45 4.03 8.96
N ASN A 878 -34.24 4.12 7.64
CA ASN A 878 -32.99 3.68 7.02
C ASN A 878 -31.79 4.41 7.68
N PRO A 879 -30.92 3.69 8.42
CA PRO A 879 -29.85 4.32 9.19
C PRO A 879 -28.62 4.63 8.34
N TYR A 880 -28.57 4.22 7.07
CA TYR A 880 -27.35 4.26 6.29
C TYR A 880 -27.36 5.34 5.21
N PRO A 881 -26.19 5.88 4.83
CA PRO A 881 -26.06 6.84 3.74
C PRO A 881 -26.16 6.19 2.33
N SER A 882 -26.90 5.09 2.21
CA SER A 882 -27.24 4.36 0.98
C SER A 882 -28.65 3.78 1.08
N ALA A 883 -29.25 3.43 -0.05
CA ALA A 883 -30.52 2.73 -0.07
C ALA A 883 -30.39 1.32 0.56
N LEU A 884 -31.53 0.78 1.02
CA LEU A 884 -31.62 -0.57 1.58
C LEU A 884 -32.45 -1.48 0.69
N ASP A 885 -32.04 -2.74 0.57
CA ASP A 885 -32.87 -3.81 -0.01
C ASP A 885 -33.84 -4.35 1.05
N ILE A 886 -35.14 -4.11 0.83
CA ILE A 886 -36.21 -4.54 1.74
C ILE A 886 -36.27 -6.07 1.84
N HIS A 887 -35.93 -6.82 0.77
CA HIS A 887 -35.93 -8.28 0.82
C HIS A 887 -34.93 -8.77 1.86
N LYS A 888 -33.69 -8.26 1.78
CA LYS A 888 -32.62 -8.63 2.70
C LYS A 888 -32.94 -8.20 4.13
N PHE A 889 -33.53 -7.02 4.32
CA PHE A 889 -33.99 -6.57 5.63
C PHE A 889 -35.06 -7.49 6.23
N ILE A 890 -36.06 -7.92 5.43
CA ILE A 890 -37.10 -8.85 5.88
C ILE A 890 -36.50 -10.22 6.26
N ASP A 891 -35.57 -10.73 5.45
CA ASP A 891 -34.93 -12.03 5.66
C ASP A 891 -34.06 -12.04 6.94
N ASP A 892 -33.30 -10.97 7.19
CA ASP A 892 -32.45 -10.85 8.37
C ASP A 892 -33.25 -10.68 9.67
N ASN A 893 -34.51 -10.25 9.57
CA ASN A 893 -35.38 -9.97 10.71
C ASN A 893 -36.50 -11.00 10.90
N ALA A 894 -36.38 -12.16 10.25
CA ALA A 894 -37.33 -13.25 10.35
C ALA A 894 -37.57 -13.69 11.80
N GLY A 895 -38.84 -13.72 12.21
CA GLY A 895 -39.26 -14.11 13.56
C GLY A 895 -39.33 -12.97 14.57
N VAL A 896 -38.89 -11.76 14.23
CA VAL A 896 -39.03 -10.56 15.07
C VAL A 896 -40.08 -9.60 14.50
N ILE A 897 -40.13 -9.46 13.18
CA ILE A 897 -41.13 -8.65 12.46
C ILE A 897 -42.14 -9.52 11.70
N ASP A 898 -43.25 -8.92 11.25
CA ASP A 898 -44.31 -9.62 10.47
C ASP A 898 -43.93 -9.90 9.00
N GLY A 899 -42.89 -9.23 8.50
CA GLY A 899 -42.44 -9.34 7.11
C GLY A 899 -43.10 -8.34 6.15
N SER A 900 -43.79 -7.32 6.66
CA SER A 900 -44.32 -6.22 5.85
C SER A 900 -43.93 -4.85 6.42
N LEU A 901 -43.60 -3.92 5.51
CA LEU A 901 -43.27 -2.54 5.84
C LEU A 901 -44.40 -1.61 5.41
N GLN A 902 -44.69 -0.62 6.24
CA GLN A 902 -45.70 0.40 6.03
C GLN A 902 -45.05 1.77 5.85
N LEU A 903 -45.33 2.42 4.71
CA LEU A 903 -44.76 3.72 4.36
C LEU A 903 -45.85 4.79 4.34
N TRP A 904 -45.70 5.81 5.17
CA TRP A 904 -46.65 6.90 5.25
C TRP A 904 -46.55 7.83 4.05
N GLN A 905 -47.65 8.07 3.36
CA GLN A 905 -47.80 9.13 2.39
C GLN A 905 -48.91 10.10 2.82
N GLN A 906 -48.65 11.40 2.76
CA GLN A 906 -49.70 12.41 2.86
C GLN A 906 -49.71 13.25 1.60
N TRP A 907 -50.66 12.99 0.69
CA TRP A 907 -50.69 13.57 -0.66
C TRP A 907 -51.38 14.93 -0.72
N ALA A 908 -52.23 15.26 0.26
CA ALA A 908 -52.99 16.51 0.30
C ALA A 908 -53.28 16.98 1.75
N GLY A 909 -54.17 17.97 1.89
CA GLY A 909 -54.57 18.56 3.17
C GLY A 909 -53.71 19.76 3.59
N ASP A 910 -54.42 20.81 4.07
CA ASP A 910 -53.85 22.10 4.51
C ASP A 910 -54.33 22.46 5.93
N SER A 911 -54.49 21.45 6.78
CA SER A 911 -54.96 21.59 8.17
C SER A 911 -54.03 20.85 9.12
N HIS A 912 -53.92 21.33 10.35
CA HIS A 912 -53.24 20.60 11.43
C HIS A 912 -54.15 19.61 12.15
N GLN A 913 -55.46 19.66 11.90
CA GLN A 913 -56.42 18.76 12.53
C GLN A 913 -56.35 17.38 11.87
N LEU A 914 -56.15 16.34 12.69
CA LEU A 914 -56.02 14.96 12.22
C LEU A 914 -57.21 14.50 11.33
N ARG A 915 -58.43 14.96 11.64
CA ARG A 915 -59.65 14.60 10.88
C ARG A 915 -59.65 15.09 9.42
N ASP A 916 -58.83 16.11 9.13
CA ASP A 916 -58.75 16.75 7.82
C ASP A 916 -57.54 16.25 7.01
N TYR A 917 -56.73 15.33 7.56
CA TYR A 917 -55.54 14.83 6.87
C TYR A 917 -55.93 13.97 5.68
N GLU A 918 -55.25 14.19 4.56
CA GLU A 918 -55.36 13.39 3.34
C GLU A 918 -54.09 12.56 3.15
N GLY A 919 -54.05 11.39 3.77
CA GLY A 919 -52.85 10.54 3.86
C GLY A 919 -53.14 9.12 4.34
N GLY A 920 -52.14 8.25 4.31
CA GLY A 920 -52.28 6.83 4.63
C GLY A 920 -50.98 6.05 4.53
N TYR A 921 -51.05 4.74 4.79
CA TYR A 921 -49.90 3.84 4.71
C TYR A 921 -49.96 2.97 3.47
N ALA A 922 -48.93 3.04 2.63
CA ALA A 922 -48.64 2.05 1.61
C ALA A 922 -48.00 0.82 2.25
N GLN A 923 -48.20 -0.36 1.66
CA GLN A 923 -47.59 -1.61 2.15
C GLN A 923 -46.60 -2.15 1.12
N VAL A 924 -45.47 -2.66 1.59
CA VAL A 924 -44.45 -3.31 0.77
C VAL A 924 -43.88 -4.52 1.49
N ASN A 925 -43.64 -5.59 0.73
CA ASN A 925 -43.02 -6.83 1.20
C ASN A 925 -42.27 -7.49 0.03
N LYS A 926 -41.85 -8.76 0.13
CA LYS A 926 -41.08 -9.46 -0.90
C LYS A 926 -41.87 -9.75 -2.19
N LEU A 927 -43.20 -9.85 -2.11
CA LEU A 927 -44.05 -10.08 -3.28
C LEU A 927 -44.20 -8.81 -4.14
N GLY A 928 -44.38 -7.66 -3.48
CA GLY A 928 -44.59 -6.40 -4.17
C GLY A 928 -45.10 -5.33 -3.21
N SER A 929 -45.91 -4.42 -3.73
CA SER A 929 -46.42 -3.29 -2.95
C SER A 929 -47.79 -2.82 -3.41
N ILE A 930 -48.51 -2.15 -2.51
CA ILE A 930 -49.77 -1.47 -2.79
C ILE A 930 -49.70 -0.01 -2.34
N ARG A 931 -50.48 0.85 -3.01
CA ARG A 931 -50.53 2.28 -2.69
C ARG A 931 -51.14 2.56 -1.31
N ALA A 932 -50.79 3.73 -0.77
CA ALA A 932 -51.40 4.23 0.44
C ALA A 932 -52.89 4.49 0.23
N TYR A 933 -53.69 4.15 1.24
CA TYR A 933 -55.12 4.43 1.28
C TYR A 933 -55.46 5.34 2.45
N GLN A 934 -56.43 6.24 2.28
CA GLN A 934 -56.80 7.22 3.30
C GLN A 934 -57.04 6.56 4.66
N PHE A 935 -56.23 6.90 5.66
CA PHE A 935 -56.46 6.41 7.01
C PHE A 935 -57.77 7.00 7.57
N VAL A 936 -58.47 6.22 8.38
CA VAL A 936 -59.67 6.67 9.08
C VAL A 936 -59.26 7.35 10.39
N GLY A 937 -59.64 8.61 10.56
CA GLY A 937 -59.34 9.38 11.78
C GLY A 937 -59.92 8.75 13.04
N ILE A 938 -59.43 9.18 14.22
CA ILE A 938 -59.77 8.61 15.54
C ILE A 938 -61.29 8.59 15.84
N GLU A 939 -62.05 9.54 15.29
CA GLU A 939 -63.52 9.59 15.46
C GLU A 939 -64.27 9.06 14.21
N GLY A 940 -63.61 8.31 13.33
CA GLY A 940 -64.23 7.67 12.16
C GLY A 940 -64.43 8.58 10.95
N GLN A 941 -63.74 9.72 10.88
CA GLN A 941 -63.84 10.65 9.74
C GLN A 941 -62.87 10.29 8.61
N ASN A 942 -63.23 10.69 7.39
CA ASN A 942 -62.34 10.78 6.24
C ASN A 942 -62.66 12.07 5.45
N SER A 943 -61.64 12.67 4.85
CA SER A 943 -61.68 13.98 4.18
C SER A 943 -62.14 13.91 2.71
N GLY A 944 -62.24 12.71 2.14
CA GLY A 944 -62.91 12.44 0.86
C GLY A 944 -62.00 12.07 -0.30
N SER A 945 -60.73 12.50 -0.30
CA SER A 945 -59.69 11.97 -1.21
C SER A 945 -59.17 10.64 -0.67
N GLN A 946 -59.15 9.59 -1.48
CA GLN A 946 -58.93 8.21 -0.99
C GLN A 946 -57.59 7.62 -1.41
N ASP A 947 -56.86 8.23 -2.36
CA ASP A 947 -55.76 7.58 -3.05
C ASP A 947 -54.41 8.26 -2.80
N GLY A 948 -53.46 7.45 -2.33
CA GLY A 948 -52.04 7.74 -2.50
C GLY A 948 -51.64 7.74 -3.96
N THR A 949 -50.64 8.56 -4.28
CA THR A 949 -50.13 8.74 -5.65
C THR A 949 -48.86 7.95 -5.92
N LEU A 950 -48.24 7.37 -4.89
CA LEU A 950 -46.96 6.67 -4.99
C LEU A 950 -47.10 5.19 -4.59
N THR A 951 -46.37 4.34 -5.31
CA THR A 951 -46.25 2.90 -5.04
C THR A 951 -44.81 2.60 -4.58
N PRO A 952 -44.60 1.90 -3.45
CA PRO A 952 -43.25 1.56 -3.01
C PRO A 952 -42.54 0.64 -3.99
N SER A 953 -41.22 0.80 -4.13
CA SER A 953 -40.36 -0.20 -4.76
C SER A 953 -39.71 -1.10 -3.69
N ARG A 954 -38.95 -2.11 -4.14
CA ARG A 954 -38.11 -2.98 -3.28
C ARG A 954 -37.05 -2.21 -2.50
N TYR A 955 -36.66 -1.02 -2.94
CA TYR A 955 -35.53 -0.29 -2.38
C TYR A 955 -35.99 0.86 -1.51
N LEU A 956 -35.56 0.85 -0.25
CA LEU A 956 -35.87 1.90 0.72
C LEU A 956 -34.83 3.04 0.61
N PRO A 957 -35.24 4.28 0.29
CA PRO A 957 -34.33 5.41 0.11
C PRO A 957 -33.53 5.78 1.38
N VAL A 958 -32.46 6.56 1.18
CA VAL A 958 -31.65 7.10 2.28
C VAL A 958 -32.51 7.94 3.23
N GLY A 959 -32.51 7.59 4.52
CA GLY A 959 -33.24 8.34 5.55
C GLY A 959 -34.77 8.22 5.49
N GLN A 960 -35.35 7.31 4.70
CA GLN A 960 -36.80 7.07 4.72
C GLN A 960 -37.22 6.34 6.01
N GLY A 961 -38.23 6.87 6.71
CA GLY A 961 -38.87 6.22 7.84
C GLY A 961 -39.99 5.24 7.42
N PHE A 962 -40.18 4.15 8.15
CA PHE A 962 -41.20 3.12 7.90
C PHE A 962 -41.67 2.46 9.20
N ILE A 963 -42.90 1.95 9.18
CA ILE A 963 -43.49 1.19 10.31
C ILE A 963 -43.51 -0.30 9.96
N THR A 964 -43.25 -1.17 10.93
CA THR A 964 -43.49 -2.61 10.81
C THR A 964 -44.04 -3.15 12.14
N GLU A 965 -44.71 -4.29 12.10
CA GLU A 965 -45.20 -4.97 13.30
C GLU A 965 -44.08 -5.75 13.97
N ILE A 966 -44.02 -5.68 15.30
CA ILE A 966 -43.16 -6.50 16.14
C ILE A 966 -43.99 -7.71 16.62
N VAL A 967 -43.59 -8.91 16.21
CA VAL A 967 -44.31 -10.16 16.50
C VAL A 967 -43.67 -10.99 17.61
N ALA A 968 -42.45 -10.62 18.03
CA ALA A 968 -41.75 -11.20 19.17
C ALA A 968 -40.72 -10.24 19.76
N ASP A 969 -40.41 -10.41 21.05
CA ASP A 969 -39.26 -9.76 21.69
C ASP A 969 -37.96 -10.18 21.00
N GLY A 970 -37.06 -9.23 20.73
CA GLY A 970 -35.82 -9.53 20.03
C GLY A 970 -35.05 -8.29 19.62
N ASN A 971 -34.17 -8.44 18.63
CA ASN A 971 -33.49 -7.31 18.00
C ASN A 971 -33.91 -7.22 16.54
N VAL A 972 -34.27 -6.02 16.11
CA VAL A 972 -34.31 -5.70 14.69
C VAL A 972 -32.90 -5.30 14.26
N GLU A 973 -32.38 -5.98 13.25
CA GLU A 973 -31.02 -5.85 12.72
C GLU A 973 -31.00 -5.06 11.40
N PHE A 974 -30.19 -4.01 11.39
CA PHE A 974 -29.63 -3.45 10.17
C PHE A 974 -28.17 -3.86 10.06
N ASN A 975 -27.73 -4.26 8.87
CA ASN A 975 -26.32 -4.57 8.61
C ASN A 975 -25.89 -4.15 7.20
N ASN A 976 -24.58 -4.13 6.96
CA ASN A 976 -24.03 -3.68 5.68
C ASN A 976 -24.39 -4.59 4.49
N SER A 977 -24.85 -5.82 4.70
CA SER A 977 -25.30 -6.71 3.61
C SER A 977 -26.65 -6.28 3.00
N GLN A 978 -27.41 -5.43 3.70
CA GLN A 978 -28.68 -4.89 3.24
C GLN A 978 -28.53 -3.65 2.36
N ARG A 979 -27.33 -3.06 2.28
CA ARG A 979 -27.09 -1.81 1.55
C ARG A 979 -26.97 -2.02 0.04
N ILE A 980 -27.55 -1.11 -0.73
CA ILE A 980 -27.48 -1.11 -2.19
C ILE A 980 -27.46 0.32 -2.74
N PHE A 981 -26.81 0.52 -3.88
CA PHE A 981 -26.85 1.80 -4.59
C PHE A 981 -28.05 1.87 -5.51
N ILE A 982 -29.08 2.60 -5.08
CA ILE A 982 -30.29 2.82 -5.89
C ILE A 982 -30.73 4.27 -5.72
N LYS A 983 -30.82 5.01 -6.84
CA LYS A 983 -31.21 6.43 -6.84
C LYS A 983 -32.73 6.59 -6.77
N GLU A 984 -33.19 7.76 -6.34
CA GLU A 984 -34.63 8.07 -6.38
C GLU A 984 -35.05 8.48 -7.78
N GLY A 985 -34.18 9.20 -8.50
CA GLY A 985 -34.43 9.59 -9.89
C GLY A 985 -34.61 8.43 -10.88
N ASP A 986 -34.19 7.21 -10.52
CA ASP A 986 -34.36 6.01 -11.34
C ASP A 986 -35.76 5.40 -11.22
N ALA A 987 -36.58 5.83 -10.25
CA ALA A 987 -37.89 5.23 -9.99
C ALA A 987 -38.88 5.51 -11.13
N ASP A 988 -39.46 4.43 -11.67
CA ASP A 988 -40.40 4.48 -12.80
C ASP A 988 -41.79 3.91 -12.45
N ASP A 989 -42.11 3.90 -11.16
CA ASP A 989 -43.31 3.33 -10.54
C ASP A 989 -43.42 1.79 -10.62
N THR A 990 -42.34 1.10 -11.05
CA THR A 990 -42.24 -0.36 -10.98
C THR A 990 -41.58 -0.83 -9.68
N TYR A 991 -41.86 -2.07 -9.29
CA TYR A 991 -41.40 -2.61 -8.02
C TYR A 991 -39.87 -2.80 -7.93
N ASN A 992 -39.21 -3.13 -9.04
CA ASN A 992 -37.80 -3.54 -9.04
C ASN A 992 -36.84 -2.46 -9.55
N ASN A 993 -37.29 -1.22 -9.76
CA ASN A 993 -36.45 -0.17 -10.35
C ASN A 993 -36.59 1.17 -9.61
N GLY A 994 -35.45 1.74 -9.21
CA GLY A 994 -35.35 2.96 -8.41
C GLY A 994 -35.91 2.85 -6.99
N SER A 995 -35.67 3.86 -6.17
CA SER A 995 -36.25 3.99 -4.83
C SER A 995 -37.25 5.14 -4.80
N SER A 996 -38.36 5.01 -4.10
CA SER A 996 -39.36 6.08 -4.01
C SER A 996 -39.43 6.59 -2.58
N PHE A 997 -39.00 7.84 -2.35
CA PHE A 997 -39.24 8.49 -1.06
C PHE A 997 -40.72 8.86 -0.94
N PHE A 998 -41.35 8.46 0.16
CA PHE A 998 -42.78 8.55 0.37
C PHE A 998 -43.20 9.96 0.84
N LYS A 999 -43.18 10.89 -0.12
CA LYS A 999 -43.59 12.30 0.00
C LYS A 999 -44.70 12.65 -1.02
N ASN A 1000 -44.98 13.95 -1.22
CA ASN A 1000 -45.83 14.41 -2.34
C ASN A 1000 -45.17 14.07 -3.69
N GLU A 1001 -45.88 14.18 -4.83
CA GLU A 1001 -45.29 13.89 -6.15
C GLU A 1001 -43.92 14.56 -6.33
N SER A 1002 -42.89 13.73 -6.52
CA SER A 1002 -41.49 14.16 -6.61
C SER A 1002 -41.18 14.82 -7.94
N THR A 1003 -40.42 15.91 -7.90
CA THR A 1003 -39.90 16.56 -9.11
C THR A 1003 -38.70 15.83 -9.72
N LYS A 1004 -38.11 14.84 -9.03
CA LYS A 1004 -36.89 14.13 -9.46
C LYS A 1004 -37.12 12.97 -10.47
N LYS A 1005 -38.38 12.61 -10.78
CA LYS A 1005 -38.66 11.56 -11.79
C LYS A 1005 -38.17 12.00 -13.18
N GLN A 1006 -37.10 11.39 -13.69
CA GLN A 1006 -36.60 11.67 -15.04
C GLN A 1006 -37.34 10.85 -16.12
N ASN A 1007 -37.36 11.38 -17.36
CA ASN A 1007 -37.94 10.68 -18.50
C ASN A 1007 -37.14 9.42 -18.87
N LYS A 1008 -37.86 8.29 -18.95
CA LYS A 1008 -37.43 6.90 -19.18
C LYS A 1008 -36.36 6.73 -20.27
N ASN A 1009 -35.22 6.10 -19.93
CA ASN A 1009 -34.35 5.37 -20.87
C ASN A 1009 -33.36 4.36 -20.25
N THR A 1010 -33.18 4.28 -18.93
CA THR A 1010 -32.25 3.32 -18.29
C THR A 1010 -32.97 2.52 -17.21
N SER A 1011 -33.44 1.32 -17.56
CA SER A 1011 -33.79 0.30 -16.56
C SER A 1011 -32.50 -0.25 -15.97
N VAL A 1012 -32.32 -0.15 -14.66
CA VAL A 1012 -31.24 -0.88 -13.98
C VAL A 1012 -31.68 -2.34 -13.94
N ASN A 1013 -31.27 -3.11 -14.95
CA ASN A 1013 -31.62 -4.53 -15.06
C ASN A 1013 -30.91 -5.33 -13.96
N ASN A 1014 -31.55 -5.47 -12.80
CA ASN A 1014 -31.22 -6.57 -11.90
C ASN A 1014 -31.78 -7.84 -12.52
N ASN A 1015 -30.88 -8.72 -12.98
CA ASN A 1015 -31.15 -10.01 -13.63
C ASN A 1015 -31.81 -11.05 -12.70
N GLU A 1016 -32.50 -10.62 -11.63
CA GLU A 1016 -33.33 -11.54 -10.87
C GLU A 1016 -34.52 -11.95 -11.73
N ALA A 1017 -34.63 -13.24 -12.02
CA ALA A 1017 -35.75 -13.78 -12.75
C ALA A 1017 -37.04 -13.42 -12.00
N ASN A 1018 -38.03 -12.88 -12.72
CA ASN A 1018 -39.33 -12.66 -12.12
C ASN A 1018 -39.99 -14.02 -11.84
N GLU A 1019 -39.81 -14.52 -10.61
CA GLU A 1019 -40.33 -15.82 -10.18
C GLU A 1019 -41.87 -15.81 -9.99
N PHE A 1020 -42.49 -14.62 -9.95
CA PHE A 1020 -43.91 -14.49 -9.63
C PHE A 1020 -44.74 -14.06 -10.84
N LYS A 1021 -45.84 -14.79 -11.04
CA LYS A 1021 -47.00 -14.34 -11.83
C LYS A 1021 -47.86 -13.45 -10.93
N LYS A 1022 -48.09 -12.18 -11.30
CA LYS A 1022 -48.81 -11.23 -10.43
C LYS A 1022 -50.11 -10.74 -11.05
N ILE A 1023 -51.12 -10.56 -10.21
CA ILE A 1023 -52.42 -9.97 -10.55
C ILE A 1023 -52.69 -8.83 -9.58
N ARG A 1024 -52.95 -7.63 -10.10
CA ARG A 1024 -53.46 -6.51 -9.29
C ARG A 1024 -54.95 -6.33 -9.52
N LEU A 1025 -55.72 -6.40 -8.44
CA LEU A 1025 -57.18 -6.19 -8.46
C LEU A 1025 -57.55 -4.88 -7.77
N GLU A 1026 -58.61 -4.26 -8.26
CA GLU A 1026 -59.15 -3.04 -7.70
C GLU A 1026 -60.67 -3.10 -7.54
N LEU A 1027 -61.17 -2.78 -6.34
CA LEU A 1027 -62.58 -2.48 -6.09
C LEU A 1027 -62.79 -0.97 -6.06
N ASN A 1028 -63.84 -0.46 -6.72
CA ASN A 1028 -64.32 0.92 -6.60
C ASN A 1028 -65.81 0.96 -6.20
N SER A 1029 -66.17 1.84 -5.26
CA SER A 1029 -67.57 2.20 -5.01
C SER A 1029 -68.08 3.15 -6.09
N VAL A 1030 -69.17 2.78 -6.78
CA VAL A 1030 -69.88 3.64 -7.73
C VAL A 1030 -70.95 4.48 -7.02
N SER A 1031 -71.59 3.92 -5.98
CA SER A 1031 -72.53 4.66 -5.11
C SER A 1031 -72.30 4.31 -3.64
N GLY A 1032 -72.73 5.20 -2.73
CA GLY A 1032 -72.45 5.08 -1.30
C GLY A 1032 -71.12 5.75 -0.90
N PRO A 1033 -70.54 5.38 0.26
CA PRO A 1033 -69.24 5.91 0.68
C PRO A 1033 -68.16 5.58 -0.36
N ALA A 1034 -67.40 6.60 -0.76
CA ALA A 1034 -66.24 6.44 -1.63
C ALA A 1034 -65.30 5.40 -1.01
N THR A 1035 -64.99 4.36 -1.77
CA THR A 1035 -64.07 3.29 -1.37
C THR A 1035 -63.32 2.85 -2.60
N ARG A 1036 -62.01 2.72 -2.45
CA ARG A 1036 -61.13 2.13 -3.45
C ARG A 1036 -60.21 1.16 -2.72
N ARG A 1037 -59.98 -0.03 -3.26
CA ARG A 1037 -59.11 -1.01 -2.61
C ARG A 1037 -58.32 -1.76 -3.63
N GLU A 1038 -57.00 -1.71 -3.47
CA GLU A 1038 -56.03 -2.38 -4.31
C GLU A 1038 -55.54 -3.65 -3.61
N LEU A 1039 -55.50 -4.76 -4.34
CA LEU A 1039 -55.02 -6.05 -3.88
C LEU A 1039 -53.93 -6.56 -4.81
N LEU A 1040 -52.90 -7.19 -4.26
CA LEU A 1040 -51.84 -7.83 -5.02
C LEU A 1040 -51.83 -9.34 -4.74
N LEU A 1041 -51.96 -10.13 -5.79
CA LEU A 1041 -51.85 -11.59 -5.75
C LEU A 1041 -50.59 -12.02 -6.49
N GLY A 1042 -49.81 -12.92 -5.89
CA GLY A 1042 -48.65 -13.55 -6.51
C GLY A 1042 -48.80 -15.06 -6.61
N PHE A 1043 -48.35 -15.66 -7.69
CA PHE A 1043 -48.34 -17.11 -7.87
C PHE A 1043 -46.93 -17.53 -8.28
N SER A 1044 -46.36 -18.51 -7.58
CA SER A 1044 -45.03 -19.07 -7.85
C SER A 1044 -44.98 -20.56 -7.50
N GLU A 1045 -44.04 -21.28 -8.12
CA GLU A 1045 -43.70 -22.66 -7.73
C GLU A 1045 -42.99 -22.72 -6.35
N THR A 1046 -42.48 -21.59 -5.86
CA THR A 1046 -41.71 -21.48 -4.60
C THR A 1046 -42.56 -21.11 -3.37
N THR A 1047 -43.81 -20.69 -3.57
CA THR A 1047 -44.76 -20.34 -2.49
C THR A 1047 -45.90 -21.35 -2.38
N THR A 1048 -46.67 -21.29 -1.30
CA THR A 1048 -47.77 -22.20 -1.01
C THR A 1048 -49.11 -21.46 -0.97
N ASP A 1049 -50.24 -22.16 -0.84
CA ASP A 1049 -51.53 -21.53 -0.50
C ASP A 1049 -51.67 -21.30 1.02
N GLY A 1050 -50.60 -21.55 1.78
CA GLY A 1050 -50.47 -21.25 3.21
C GLY A 1050 -49.91 -19.85 3.46
N PHE A 1051 -49.39 -19.62 4.67
CA PHE A 1051 -48.69 -18.38 5.01
C PHE A 1051 -47.20 -18.52 4.65
N ASP A 1052 -46.69 -17.62 3.83
CA ASP A 1052 -45.30 -17.58 3.39
C ASP A 1052 -44.63 -16.27 3.87
N TYR A 1053 -43.88 -16.35 4.98
CA TYR A 1053 -43.26 -15.18 5.63
C TYR A 1053 -42.59 -14.21 4.65
N GLY A 1054 -42.95 -12.92 4.76
CA GLY A 1054 -42.44 -11.86 3.91
C GLY A 1054 -43.21 -11.67 2.59
N TYR A 1055 -44.22 -12.50 2.28
CA TYR A 1055 -45.00 -12.40 1.05
C TYR A 1055 -46.46 -11.98 1.28
N GLU A 1056 -46.99 -12.09 2.49
CA GLU A 1056 -48.33 -11.58 2.84
C GLU A 1056 -48.28 -10.20 3.50
N ALA A 1057 -49.39 -9.46 3.37
CA ALA A 1057 -49.64 -8.25 4.15
C ALA A 1057 -51.10 -8.19 4.58
N GLU A 1058 -51.34 -8.15 5.90
CA GLU A 1058 -52.68 -8.04 6.47
C GLU A 1058 -53.24 -6.61 6.28
N CYS A 1059 -54.55 -6.51 5.99
CA CYS A 1059 -55.26 -5.24 5.93
C CYS A 1059 -55.60 -4.78 7.35
N THR A 1060 -54.93 -3.72 7.82
CA THR A 1060 -55.18 -3.13 9.14
C THR A 1060 -56.24 -2.04 9.12
N ASP A 1061 -56.55 -1.49 7.96
CA ASP A 1061 -57.55 -0.43 7.82
C ASP A 1061 -58.97 -0.96 8.00
N THR A 1062 -59.83 -0.17 8.62
CA THR A 1062 -61.25 -0.49 8.72
C THR A 1062 -62.08 0.43 7.85
N ASN A 1063 -62.49 -0.05 6.67
CA ASN A 1063 -63.35 0.72 5.77
C ASN A 1063 -64.84 0.37 5.90
N LYS A 1064 -65.70 1.33 5.50
CA LYS A 1064 -67.16 1.17 5.50
C LYS A 1064 -67.60 0.12 4.49
N ASN A 1065 -67.11 0.23 3.25
CA ASN A 1065 -67.10 -0.84 2.27
C ASN A 1065 -65.68 -1.39 2.18
N ASP A 1066 -65.48 -2.67 1.92
CA ASP A 1066 -64.12 -3.24 1.80
C ASP A 1066 -64.09 -4.47 0.90
N PHE A 1067 -62.91 -4.78 0.36
CA PHE A 1067 -62.66 -5.91 -0.52
C PHE A 1067 -61.25 -6.44 -0.30
N ASN A 1068 -61.10 -7.68 0.16
CA ASN A 1068 -59.80 -8.20 0.56
C ASN A 1068 -59.60 -9.63 0.07
N LEU A 1069 -58.35 -10.07 0.03
CA LEU A 1069 -58.02 -11.49 -0.11
C LEU A 1069 -58.35 -12.20 1.22
N ASN A 1070 -58.83 -13.44 1.14
CA ASN A 1070 -59.20 -14.20 2.32
C ASN A 1070 -58.08 -15.18 2.71
N PHE A 1071 -57.53 -15.03 3.92
CA PHE A 1071 -56.60 -16.01 4.51
C PHE A 1071 -57.08 -16.44 5.90
N GLU A 1072 -57.58 -17.66 6.03
CA GLU A 1072 -58.07 -18.21 7.31
C GLU A 1072 -59.04 -17.27 8.09
N GLY A 1073 -59.83 -16.46 7.39
CA GLY A 1073 -60.76 -15.50 7.99
C GLY A 1073 -60.18 -14.10 8.28
N LYS A 1074 -58.88 -13.89 8.03
CA LYS A 1074 -58.22 -12.58 7.99
C LYS A 1074 -58.42 -11.92 6.62
N ASN A 1075 -58.33 -10.59 6.62
CA ASN A 1075 -58.39 -9.77 5.41
C ASN A 1075 -56.97 -9.39 5.00
N MET A 1076 -56.53 -9.82 3.82
CA MET A 1076 -55.19 -9.52 3.31
C MET A 1076 -55.25 -8.55 2.12
N ASN A 1077 -54.26 -7.67 2.04
CA ASN A 1077 -54.06 -6.77 0.91
C ASN A 1077 -53.07 -7.35 -0.10
N ILE A 1078 -52.06 -8.08 0.38
CA ILE A 1078 -51.04 -8.75 -0.43
C ILE A 1078 -51.01 -10.22 -0.01
N GLN A 1079 -50.98 -11.15 -0.96
CA GLN A 1079 -50.86 -12.59 -0.69
C GLN A 1079 -50.17 -13.34 -1.82
N ALA A 1080 -49.25 -14.22 -1.47
CA ALA A 1080 -48.70 -15.22 -2.38
C ALA A 1080 -49.50 -16.52 -2.31
N TYR A 1081 -49.46 -17.27 -3.41
CA TYR A 1081 -50.14 -18.55 -3.58
C TYR A 1081 -49.16 -19.51 -4.28
N ALA A 1082 -49.43 -20.82 -4.21
CA ALA A 1082 -48.76 -21.77 -5.09
C ALA A 1082 -49.06 -21.46 -6.57
N ASP A 1083 -48.30 -22.05 -7.50
CA ASP A 1083 -48.48 -21.76 -8.92
C ASP A 1083 -49.92 -22.01 -9.42
N ILE A 1084 -50.29 -21.32 -10.50
CA ILE A 1084 -51.64 -21.37 -11.07
C ILE A 1084 -51.92 -22.76 -11.65
N THR A 1085 -52.96 -23.41 -11.13
CA THR A 1085 -53.57 -24.62 -11.71
C THR A 1085 -54.98 -24.31 -12.20
N SER A 1086 -55.50 -25.10 -13.16
CA SER A 1086 -56.84 -24.86 -13.71
C SER A 1086 -57.97 -24.96 -12.68
N ASP A 1087 -57.77 -25.76 -11.63
CA ASP A 1087 -58.72 -25.96 -10.53
C ASP A 1087 -58.53 -24.98 -9.37
N LYS A 1088 -57.52 -24.09 -9.42
CA LYS A 1088 -57.24 -23.13 -8.34
C LYS A 1088 -58.40 -22.15 -8.17
N VAL A 1089 -58.74 -21.90 -6.90
CA VAL A 1089 -59.79 -20.95 -6.47
C VAL A 1089 -59.21 -20.04 -5.41
N VAL A 1090 -59.26 -18.73 -5.64
CA VAL A 1090 -58.88 -17.71 -4.65
C VAL A 1090 -60.14 -17.02 -4.13
N SER A 1091 -60.45 -17.20 -2.85
CA SER A 1091 -61.63 -16.58 -2.22
C SER A 1091 -61.39 -15.11 -1.85
N LEU A 1092 -62.42 -14.28 -2.04
CA LEU A 1092 -62.37 -12.85 -1.73
C LEU A 1092 -63.40 -12.47 -0.65
N ASN A 1093 -62.97 -11.66 0.31
CA ASN A 1093 -63.82 -11.07 1.34
C ASN A 1093 -64.42 -9.76 0.84
N PHE A 1094 -65.73 -9.59 0.97
CA PHE A 1094 -66.42 -8.37 0.55
C PHE A 1094 -67.38 -7.88 1.63
N LYS A 1095 -67.38 -6.57 1.87
CA LYS A 1095 -68.24 -5.89 2.85
C LYS A 1095 -68.86 -4.66 2.22
N SER A 1096 -70.17 -4.48 2.42
CA SER A 1096 -70.87 -3.24 2.08
C SER A 1096 -71.54 -2.63 3.31
N SER A 1097 -71.45 -1.31 3.44
CA SER A 1097 -72.07 -0.51 4.49
C SER A 1097 -73.54 -0.18 4.23
N GLY A 1098 -74.03 -0.37 3.01
CA GLY A 1098 -75.38 0.00 2.59
C GLY A 1098 -75.78 -0.69 1.28
N SER A 1099 -76.97 -0.35 0.76
CA SER A 1099 -77.37 -0.74 -0.60
C SER A 1099 -76.65 0.13 -1.62
N ASN A 1100 -75.49 -0.35 -2.08
CA ASN A 1100 -74.53 0.39 -2.88
C ASN A 1100 -74.19 -0.39 -4.17
N THR A 1101 -73.56 0.30 -5.12
CA THR A 1101 -73.06 -0.26 -6.39
C THR A 1101 -71.54 -0.17 -6.44
N PHE A 1102 -70.90 -1.16 -7.04
CA PHE A 1102 -69.45 -1.35 -7.03
C PHE A 1102 -68.94 -1.85 -8.38
N GLU A 1103 -67.65 -1.64 -8.61
CA GLU A 1103 -66.89 -2.12 -9.77
C GLU A 1103 -65.66 -2.91 -9.29
N ILE A 1104 -65.40 -4.08 -9.87
CA ILE A 1104 -64.16 -4.84 -9.69
C ILE A 1104 -63.43 -4.91 -11.03
N LYS A 1105 -62.11 -4.65 -11.04
CA LYS A 1105 -61.30 -4.71 -12.24
C LYS A 1105 -59.89 -5.26 -11.95
N MET A 1106 -59.33 -6.02 -12.89
CA MET A 1106 -57.88 -6.27 -12.92
C MET A 1106 -57.18 -5.09 -13.58
N THR A 1107 -56.34 -4.40 -12.82
CA THR A 1107 -55.66 -3.18 -13.27
C THR A 1107 -54.31 -3.47 -13.90
N GLU A 1108 -53.67 -4.56 -13.49
CA GLU A 1108 -52.35 -4.96 -13.96
C GLU A 1108 -52.17 -6.49 -13.86
N SER A 1109 -51.38 -7.05 -14.78
CA SER A 1109 -50.93 -8.43 -14.73
C SER A 1109 -49.46 -8.50 -15.17
N GLU A 1110 -48.63 -9.21 -14.42
CA GLU A 1110 -47.18 -9.34 -14.67
C GLU A 1110 -46.81 -10.82 -14.74
N GLY A 1111 -45.94 -11.22 -15.68
CA GLY A 1111 -45.44 -12.60 -15.78
C GLY A 1111 -46.46 -13.67 -16.19
N ILE A 1112 -47.70 -13.28 -16.50
CA ILE A 1112 -48.79 -14.21 -16.87
C ILE A 1112 -48.91 -14.34 -18.39
N ASP A 1113 -48.97 -15.58 -18.89
CA ASP A 1113 -49.23 -15.85 -20.32
C ASP A 1113 -50.61 -15.33 -20.74
N ALA A 1114 -50.70 -14.67 -21.89
CA ALA A 1114 -51.94 -14.07 -22.37
C ALA A 1114 -53.09 -15.09 -22.57
N SER A 1115 -52.76 -16.38 -22.74
CA SER A 1115 -53.75 -17.46 -22.85
C SER A 1115 -54.25 -17.99 -21.50
N GLN A 1116 -53.58 -17.68 -20.39
CA GLN A 1116 -54.01 -18.08 -19.05
C GLN A 1116 -55.42 -17.53 -18.78
N GLU A 1117 -56.36 -18.43 -18.50
CA GLU A 1117 -57.74 -18.08 -18.15
C GLU A 1117 -57.77 -17.49 -16.73
N ILE A 1118 -58.44 -16.35 -16.55
CA ILE A 1118 -58.61 -15.65 -15.26
C ILE A 1118 -60.02 -15.05 -15.21
N TYR A 1119 -60.86 -15.58 -14.32
CA TYR A 1119 -62.24 -15.15 -14.18
C TYR A 1119 -62.55 -14.71 -12.75
N LEU A 1120 -63.38 -13.67 -12.61
CA LEU A 1120 -64.09 -13.36 -11.38
C LEU A 1120 -65.42 -14.12 -11.40
N ARG A 1121 -65.62 -15.01 -10.42
CA ARG A 1121 -66.86 -15.75 -10.22
C ARG A 1121 -67.71 -15.08 -9.13
N ASP A 1122 -68.93 -14.67 -9.47
CA ASP A 1122 -69.93 -14.20 -8.51
C ASP A 1122 -70.88 -15.36 -8.16
N ASN A 1123 -70.70 -15.96 -6.99
CA ASN A 1123 -71.50 -17.05 -6.45
C ASN A 1123 -72.95 -16.66 -6.10
N LEU A 1124 -73.28 -15.37 -6.07
CA LEU A 1124 -74.67 -14.91 -5.90
C LEU A 1124 -75.46 -15.02 -7.21
N THR A 1125 -74.85 -14.64 -8.33
CA THR A 1125 -75.49 -14.62 -9.66
C THR A 1125 -75.19 -15.87 -10.49
N GLY A 1126 -74.09 -16.57 -10.17
CA GLY A 1126 -73.51 -17.66 -10.97
C GLY A 1126 -72.64 -17.19 -12.13
N GLU A 1127 -72.36 -15.88 -12.25
CA GLU A 1127 -71.66 -15.30 -13.40
C GLU A 1127 -70.15 -15.51 -13.32
N TYR A 1128 -69.53 -15.78 -14.48
CA TYR A 1128 -68.07 -15.80 -14.68
C TYR A 1128 -67.70 -14.63 -15.57
N PHE A 1129 -67.03 -13.63 -14.99
CA PHE A 1129 -66.56 -12.45 -15.71
C PHE A 1129 -65.07 -12.58 -16.03
N ASP A 1130 -64.68 -12.42 -17.29
CA ASP A 1130 -63.28 -12.52 -17.71
C ASP A 1130 -62.51 -11.27 -17.25
N LEU A 1131 -61.60 -11.44 -16.30
CA LEU A 1131 -60.85 -10.31 -15.74
C LEU A 1131 -59.82 -9.74 -16.70
N ARG A 1132 -59.52 -10.44 -17.79
CA ARG A 1132 -58.60 -9.98 -18.85
C ARG A 1132 -59.27 -8.98 -19.78
N ASP A 1133 -60.60 -8.94 -19.79
CA ASP A 1133 -61.34 -7.89 -20.48
C ASP A 1133 -61.01 -6.54 -19.83
N ASN A 1134 -60.72 -5.51 -20.63
CA ASN A 1134 -60.33 -4.20 -20.10
C ASN A 1134 -61.52 -3.40 -19.49
N THR A 1135 -62.64 -4.08 -19.20
CA THR A 1135 -63.88 -3.54 -18.61
C THR A 1135 -63.98 -3.93 -17.14
N ALA A 1136 -64.79 -3.20 -16.36
CA ALA A 1136 -65.01 -3.51 -14.95
C ALA A 1136 -66.27 -4.36 -14.75
N TYR A 1137 -66.22 -5.33 -13.83
CA TYR A 1137 -67.36 -6.08 -13.36
C TYR A 1137 -68.24 -5.21 -12.46
N ASN A 1138 -69.46 -4.92 -12.89
CA ASN A 1138 -70.39 -4.05 -12.19
C ASN A 1138 -71.41 -4.85 -11.39
N PHE A 1139 -71.60 -4.52 -10.10
CA PHE A 1139 -72.59 -5.20 -9.27
C PHE A 1139 -73.21 -4.30 -8.19
N SER A 1140 -74.37 -4.71 -7.70
CA SER A 1140 -75.02 -4.12 -6.53
C SER A 1140 -74.93 -5.06 -5.33
N SER A 1141 -74.89 -4.50 -4.13
CA SER A 1141 -74.97 -5.28 -2.88
C SER A 1141 -75.76 -4.55 -1.82
N GLU A 1142 -76.53 -5.30 -1.03
CA GLU A 1142 -77.12 -4.82 0.22
C GLU A 1142 -76.05 -4.66 1.31
N GLN A 1143 -76.43 -4.08 2.45
CA GLN A 1143 -75.57 -3.99 3.63
C GLN A 1143 -75.24 -5.38 4.18
N GLY A 1144 -73.95 -5.67 4.40
CA GLY A 1144 -73.54 -6.95 4.98
C GLY A 1144 -72.09 -7.33 4.68
N LYS A 1145 -71.70 -8.52 5.14
CA LYS A 1145 -70.45 -9.21 4.77
C LYS A 1145 -70.80 -10.40 3.88
N PHE A 1146 -70.14 -10.53 2.74
CA PHE A 1146 -70.43 -11.54 1.71
C PHE A 1146 -69.16 -12.28 1.28
N ASN A 1147 -68.41 -12.81 2.26
CA ASN A 1147 -67.10 -13.46 2.09
C ASN A 1147 -67.09 -14.77 1.26
N LYS A 1148 -68.25 -15.18 0.72
CA LYS A 1148 -68.38 -16.34 -0.17
C LYS A 1148 -68.89 -15.97 -1.56
N ARG A 1149 -69.09 -14.67 -1.81
CA ARG A 1149 -69.70 -14.18 -3.04
C ARG A 1149 -68.69 -14.18 -4.18
N PHE A 1150 -67.47 -13.72 -3.96
CA PHE A 1150 -66.49 -13.53 -5.02
C PHE A 1150 -65.31 -14.48 -4.89
N GLU A 1151 -64.94 -15.09 -6.01
CA GLU A 1151 -63.77 -15.96 -6.15
C GLU A 1151 -63.04 -15.61 -7.45
N ILE A 1152 -61.71 -15.67 -7.47
CA ILE A 1152 -60.94 -15.75 -8.72
C ILE A 1152 -60.75 -17.21 -9.06
N VAL A 1153 -61.02 -17.58 -10.31
CA VAL A 1153 -60.88 -18.94 -10.82
C VAL A 1153 -60.15 -18.93 -12.16
N PHE A 1154 -59.41 -19.98 -12.43
CA PHE A 1154 -58.52 -20.06 -13.61
C PHE A 1154 -59.04 -20.97 -14.72
N GLN A 1155 -60.36 -21.22 -14.71
CA GLN A 1155 -61.08 -21.95 -15.75
C GLN A 1155 -62.51 -21.46 -15.90
N SER A 1156 -63.06 -21.56 -17.10
CA SER A 1156 -64.47 -21.20 -17.37
C SER A 1156 -65.49 -22.18 -16.76
N GLU A 1157 -66.74 -21.73 -16.62
CA GLU A 1157 -67.88 -22.56 -16.16
C GLU A 1157 -68.06 -23.84 -17.00
N GLN A 1158 -67.82 -23.78 -18.31
CA GLN A 1158 -67.97 -24.93 -19.22
C GLN A 1158 -66.92 -26.02 -18.98
N LYS A 1159 -65.70 -25.65 -18.54
CA LYS A 1159 -64.63 -26.59 -18.21
C LYS A 1159 -64.79 -27.19 -16.81
N SER A 1160 -65.26 -26.40 -15.83
CA SER A 1160 -65.55 -26.87 -14.46
C SER A 1160 -66.74 -27.84 -14.38
N LEU A 1161 -67.65 -27.82 -15.35
CA LEU A 1161 -68.74 -28.79 -15.53
C LEU A 1161 -68.38 -29.95 -16.49
N SER A 1162 -67.17 -29.96 -17.07
CA SER A 1162 -66.72 -31.04 -17.94
C SER A 1162 -66.31 -32.27 -17.11
N ILE A 1163 -66.84 -33.44 -17.46
CA ILE A 1163 -66.43 -34.74 -16.88
C ILE A 1163 -65.19 -35.25 -17.62
N GLU A 1164 -64.14 -34.43 -17.71
CA GLU A 1164 -62.81 -34.97 -17.96
C GLU A 1164 -62.11 -35.05 -16.61
N GLU A 1165 -62.26 -36.22 -15.97
CA GLU A 1165 -61.55 -36.58 -14.74
C GLU A 1165 -60.04 -36.32 -14.90
N ASP A 1166 -59.46 -35.65 -13.92
CA ASP A 1166 -58.02 -35.55 -13.69
C ASP A 1166 -57.34 -36.89 -13.94
N LYS A 1167 -56.33 -36.87 -14.82
CA LYS A 1167 -55.35 -37.96 -14.92
C LYS A 1167 -54.45 -37.94 -13.69
N HIS A 1168 -54.95 -38.47 -12.58
CA HIS A 1168 -54.09 -39.10 -11.61
C HIS A 1168 -53.56 -40.43 -12.18
N ASP A 1169 -52.32 -40.78 -11.86
CA ASP A 1169 -51.70 -42.07 -12.18
C ASP A 1169 -52.46 -43.21 -11.48
N ALA A 1170 -53.59 -43.62 -12.06
CA ALA A 1170 -54.49 -44.61 -11.48
C ALA A 1170 -54.10 -46.04 -11.87
N ASN A 1171 -54.32 -46.97 -10.94
CA ASN A 1171 -54.31 -48.41 -11.19
C ASN A 1171 -55.35 -48.76 -12.28
N PHE A 1172 -54.91 -49.34 -13.40
CA PHE A 1172 -55.81 -49.67 -14.52
C PHE A 1172 -56.40 -51.06 -14.38
N VAL A 1173 -57.66 -51.17 -13.96
CA VAL A 1173 -58.40 -52.45 -13.90
C VAL A 1173 -59.45 -52.51 -15.01
N TYR A 1174 -59.32 -53.48 -15.91
CA TYR A 1174 -60.25 -53.69 -17.02
C TYR A 1174 -60.46 -55.18 -17.33
N TYR A 1175 -61.62 -55.50 -17.93
CA TYR A 1175 -62.02 -56.86 -18.27
C TYR A 1175 -62.30 -56.97 -19.77
N GLN A 1176 -61.76 -58.00 -20.41
CA GLN A 1176 -62.00 -58.29 -21.83
C GLN A 1176 -63.06 -59.39 -21.99
N ASN A 1177 -64.24 -59.00 -22.49
CA ASN A 1177 -65.37 -59.91 -22.67
C ASN A 1177 -65.09 -61.06 -23.65
N ASN A 1178 -64.38 -60.80 -24.75
CA ASN A 1178 -64.21 -61.81 -25.82
C ASN A 1178 -63.35 -63.01 -25.37
N THR A 1179 -62.45 -62.81 -24.40
CA THR A 1179 -61.52 -63.82 -23.88
C THR A 1179 -61.81 -64.22 -22.44
N ASN A 1180 -62.80 -63.58 -21.82
CA ASN A 1180 -63.12 -63.66 -20.39
C ASN A 1180 -61.92 -63.43 -19.46
N THR A 1181 -61.11 -62.41 -19.74
CA THR A 1181 -59.84 -62.17 -19.02
C THR A 1181 -59.85 -60.81 -18.31
N LEU A 1182 -59.53 -60.82 -17.02
CA LEU A 1182 -59.38 -59.64 -16.16
C LEU A 1182 -57.92 -59.20 -16.10
N PHE A 1183 -57.67 -57.90 -16.27
CA PHE A 1183 -56.37 -57.28 -16.14
C PHE A 1183 -56.38 -56.22 -15.04
N ALA A 1184 -55.29 -56.15 -14.28
CA ALA A 1184 -54.99 -55.02 -13.40
C ALA A 1184 -53.53 -54.61 -13.64
N LYS A 1185 -53.31 -53.37 -14.10
CA LYS A 1185 -52.01 -52.84 -14.47
C LYS A 1185 -51.62 -51.63 -13.64
N LYS A 1186 -50.30 -51.40 -13.54
CA LYS A 1186 -49.67 -50.34 -12.74
C LYS A 1186 -49.94 -50.41 -11.22
N LEU A 1187 -50.31 -51.59 -10.69
CA LEU A 1187 -50.43 -51.81 -9.24
C LEU A 1187 -49.10 -51.46 -8.52
N SER A 1188 -49.17 -50.71 -7.43
CA SER A 1188 -48.01 -50.35 -6.58
C SER A 1188 -47.54 -51.50 -5.68
N SER A 1189 -48.38 -52.50 -5.43
CA SER A 1189 -48.09 -53.67 -4.61
C SER A 1189 -48.92 -54.92 -5.04
N PRO A 1190 -48.53 -56.15 -4.64
CA PRO A 1190 -49.29 -57.36 -4.91
C PRO A 1190 -50.69 -57.37 -4.27
N VAL A 1191 -51.60 -58.18 -4.82
CA VAL A 1191 -52.98 -58.30 -4.34
C VAL A 1191 -53.09 -59.45 -3.35
N SER A 1192 -53.21 -59.12 -2.05
CA SER A 1192 -53.39 -60.11 -0.97
C SER A 1192 -54.72 -60.86 -1.07
N ARG A 1193 -55.77 -60.23 -1.61
CA ARG A 1193 -57.08 -60.88 -1.81
C ARG A 1193 -57.83 -60.33 -3.02
N LEU A 1194 -58.28 -61.19 -3.92
CA LEU A 1194 -59.15 -60.87 -5.05
C LEU A 1194 -60.45 -61.66 -4.93
N ALA A 1195 -61.58 -60.99 -4.83
CA ALA A 1195 -62.91 -61.58 -4.81
C ALA A 1195 -63.76 -61.04 -5.95
N VAL A 1196 -64.46 -61.93 -6.68
CA VAL A 1196 -65.47 -61.56 -7.67
C VAL A 1196 -66.84 -61.85 -7.07
N ILE A 1197 -67.71 -60.86 -7.10
CA ILE A 1197 -68.99 -60.85 -6.39
C ILE A 1197 -70.10 -60.56 -7.39
N ASN A 1198 -71.20 -61.31 -7.34
CA ASN A 1198 -72.38 -61.02 -8.16
C ASN A 1198 -73.19 -59.85 -7.58
N MET A 1199 -74.15 -59.31 -8.34
CA MET A 1199 -74.98 -58.18 -7.88
C MET A 1199 -75.90 -58.49 -6.68
N LYS A 1200 -76.01 -59.75 -6.24
CA LYS A 1200 -76.71 -60.14 -5.00
C LYS A 1200 -75.78 -60.15 -3.78
N GLY A 1201 -74.51 -59.78 -3.95
CA GLY A 1201 -73.51 -59.76 -2.87
C GLY A 1201 -72.87 -61.12 -2.57
N GLN A 1202 -73.11 -62.15 -3.40
CA GLN A 1202 -72.52 -63.47 -3.22
C GLN A 1202 -71.15 -63.53 -3.90
N ILE A 1203 -70.13 -64.02 -3.21
CA ILE A 1203 -68.79 -64.26 -3.77
C ILE A 1203 -68.88 -65.48 -4.70
N VAL A 1204 -68.54 -65.28 -5.96
CA VAL A 1204 -68.55 -66.34 -6.99
C VAL A 1204 -67.16 -66.86 -7.33
N MET A 1205 -66.11 -66.11 -7.01
CA MET A 1205 -64.72 -66.52 -7.10
C MET A 1205 -63.89 -65.76 -6.07
N GLU A 1206 -62.92 -66.43 -5.46
CA GLU A 1206 -61.98 -65.81 -4.52
C GLU A 1206 -60.60 -66.42 -4.68
N LEU A 1207 -59.58 -65.57 -4.67
CA LEU A 1207 -58.17 -65.92 -4.75
C LEU A 1207 -57.40 -65.09 -3.71
N THR A 1208 -56.43 -65.70 -3.04
CA THR A 1208 -55.50 -65.02 -2.14
C THR A 1208 -54.12 -64.94 -2.77
N ASP A 1209 -53.34 -63.94 -2.38
CA ASP A 1209 -51.93 -63.74 -2.75
C ASP A 1209 -51.68 -63.79 -4.26
N VAL A 1210 -52.45 -63.00 -5.02
CA VAL A 1210 -52.36 -62.94 -6.48
C VAL A 1210 -51.17 -62.04 -6.89
N PRO A 1211 -50.12 -62.59 -7.53
CA PRO A 1211 -48.97 -61.79 -7.91
C PRO A 1211 -49.32 -60.75 -8.98
N GLN A 1212 -48.74 -59.57 -8.89
CA GLN A 1212 -48.97 -58.46 -9.84
C GLN A 1212 -48.68 -58.88 -11.29
N ALA A 1213 -47.65 -59.69 -11.52
CA ALA A 1213 -47.31 -60.19 -12.85
C ALA A 1213 -48.44 -61.00 -13.51
N THR A 1214 -49.25 -61.71 -12.71
CA THR A 1214 -50.40 -62.50 -13.20
C THR A 1214 -51.51 -61.58 -13.69
N LEU A 1215 -51.86 -60.55 -12.92
CA LEU A 1215 -52.89 -59.58 -13.31
C LEU A 1215 -52.44 -58.65 -14.44
N ASN A 1216 -51.14 -58.35 -14.53
CA ASN A 1216 -50.55 -57.62 -15.65
C ASN A 1216 -50.66 -58.40 -16.98
N LYS A 1217 -50.46 -59.73 -16.94
CA LYS A 1217 -50.56 -60.63 -18.10
C LYS A 1217 -51.98 -61.11 -18.39
N GLY A 1218 -52.91 -60.92 -17.44
CA GLY A 1218 -54.32 -61.25 -17.56
C GLY A 1218 -54.69 -62.54 -16.82
N LEU A 1219 -55.72 -62.46 -15.98
CA LEU A 1219 -56.31 -63.57 -15.24
C LEU A 1219 -57.63 -64.00 -15.90
N ARG A 1220 -57.68 -65.22 -16.42
CA ARG A 1220 -58.88 -65.73 -17.10
C ARG A 1220 -59.93 -66.21 -16.09
N LEU A 1221 -61.12 -65.64 -16.17
CA LEU A 1221 -62.27 -66.02 -15.34
C LEU A 1221 -63.08 -67.08 -16.08
N SER A 1222 -63.32 -68.22 -15.44
CA SER A 1222 -63.99 -69.39 -16.02
C SER A 1222 -65.12 -69.86 -15.10
N ASN A 1223 -66.13 -70.53 -15.67
CA ASN A 1223 -67.26 -71.14 -14.93
C ASN A 1223 -68.18 -70.15 -14.18
N MET A 1224 -68.34 -68.94 -14.71
CA MET A 1224 -69.32 -67.95 -14.22
C MET A 1224 -70.51 -67.86 -15.18
N SER A 1225 -71.72 -67.66 -14.66
CA SER A 1225 -72.92 -67.44 -15.48
C SER A 1225 -72.93 -66.03 -16.08
N THR A 1226 -73.54 -65.84 -17.25
CA THR A 1226 -73.74 -64.52 -17.86
C THR A 1226 -74.43 -63.56 -16.89
N GLY A 1227 -73.84 -62.38 -16.66
CA GLY A 1227 -74.36 -61.40 -15.71
C GLY A 1227 -73.33 -60.35 -15.31
N THR A 1228 -73.76 -59.41 -14.49
CA THR A 1228 -72.91 -58.31 -14.00
C THR A 1228 -72.23 -58.70 -12.68
N TYR A 1229 -70.94 -58.43 -12.57
CA TYR A 1229 -70.11 -58.76 -11.42
C TYR A 1229 -69.25 -57.56 -10.99
N ILE A 1230 -68.79 -57.59 -9.75
CA ILE A 1230 -67.83 -56.64 -9.20
C ILE A 1230 -66.61 -57.45 -8.76
N VAL A 1231 -65.43 -57.11 -9.27
CA VAL A 1231 -64.17 -57.59 -8.68
C VAL A 1231 -63.72 -56.61 -7.60
N CYS A 1232 -63.37 -57.12 -6.44
CA CYS A 1232 -62.79 -56.40 -5.32
C CYS A 1232 -61.40 -56.98 -5.03
N MET A 1233 -60.37 -56.14 -5.08
CA MET A 1233 -58.99 -56.49 -4.81
C MET A 1233 -58.51 -55.72 -3.60
N ARG A 1234 -57.89 -56.40 -2.64
CA ARG A 1234 -57.15 -55.77 -1.55
C ARG A 1234 -55.66 -55.99 -1.79
N THR A 1235 -54.91 -54.92 -1.82
CA THR A 1235 -53.45 -54.95 -1.92
C THR A 1235 -52.81 -55.17 -0.54
N GLU A 1236 -51.53 -55.52 -0.50
CA GLU A 1236 -50.80 -55.71 0.76
C GLU A 1236 -50.66 -54.42 1.58
N ASP A 1237 -50.61 -53.25 0.91
CA ASP A 1237 -50.67 -51.91 1.53
C ASP A 1237 -52.08 -51.50 2.00
N HIS A 1238 -52.99 -52.47 2.07
CA HIS A 1238 -54.37 -52.35 2.53
C HIS A 1238 -55.32 -51.50 1.67
N GLN A 1239 -54.90 -51.00 0.49
CA GLN A 1239 -55.81 -50.36 -0.45
C GLN A 1239 -56.84 -51.37 -0.99
N VAL A 1240 -58.06 -50.89 -1.22
CA VAL A 1240 -59.15 -51.69 -1.79
C VAL A 1240 -59.53 -51.11 -3.14
N ILE A 1241 -59.29 -51.89 -4.20
CA ILE A 1241 -59.56 -51.53 -5.59
C ILE A 1241 -60.77 -52.33 -6.05
N THR A 1242 -61.80 -51.67 -6.59
CA THR A 1242 -63.00 -52.36 -7.07
C THR A 1242 -63.32 -51.99 -8.52
N LYS A 1243 -63.80 -52.96 -9.31
CA LYS A 1243 -64.25 -52.71 -10.69
C LYS A 1243 -65.45 -53.57 -11.04
N LYS A 1244 -66.48 -52.93 -11.60
CA LYS A 1244 -67.66 -53.61 -12.14
C LYS A 1244 -67.42 -54.01 -13.60
N PHE A 1245 -67.81 -55.23 -13.95
CA PHE A 1245 -67.74 -55.75 -15.32
C PHE A 1245 -68.93 -56.65 -15.63
N ILE A 1246 -69.16 -56.93 -16.91
CA ILE A 1246 -70.22 -57.85 -17.38
C ILE A 1246 -69.54 -59.09 -17.94
N PHE A 1247 -69.82 -60.25 -17.36
CA PHE A 1247 -69.39 -61.54 -17.88
C PHE A 1247 -70.47 -62.02 -18.85
N ASN A 1248 -70.13 -62.25 -20.11
CA ASN A 1248 -71.08 -62.65 -21.16
C ASN A 1248 -71.09 -64.15 -21.40
#